data_AF-A0A1H9I886-F1
#
_entry.id   AF-A0A1H9I886-F1
#
_cell.length_a   1.000
_cell.length_b   1.000
_cell.length_c   1.000
_cell.angle_alpha   90.00
_cell.angle_beta   90.00
_cell.angle_gamma   90.00
#
_symmetry.space_group_name_H-M   'P 1'
#
loop_
_entity.id
_entity.type
_entity.pdbx_description
1 polymer ?
#
loop_
_entity_poly.entity_id
_entity_poly.type
_entity_poly.pdbx_seq_one_letter_code
_entity_poly.pdbx_strand_id
1 'polypeptide(L)'
;MKIATIFQKGKCFGLLSLGSSVRGRLDLPVGAVPLSFSRTCTFGRLCDHDPALKTFFLLMNPCSLTVYPHPNTLFMRLFFCLFVVLTGSYSAEAGTDIANGHLLSPAPFVDLLHARHDGDFYDRQAREWEALAYGDCATDETWFHYYKTAHYSNRFGSGYYDLAAIFTAAEKACDPEGFEMLYMTHTNFRDGEIRWDKLLAAHEKSPDRHEAYLALATYYEVNGLLTEREAILEKLHQADPIPAGVMEYGYNQLMSVAPNGILITHGDTDTYPGWLLQSAYGVRPDVQIICLPLLLGFNDYRRELMGKELTWEDQDELLIQVINDFADRPEPLHIAATASYLKELRQKDLYLTGLAFRYSNTPVDNIGLLAQNYRSNWRLEQLRQPLADGPVQAVADQLNQNYIPALLELYTLQQKDLANHLEGLLPLLETIAERVGKTGELAQYLRADDPPQLASKEHGLRAKNIHKGAVYVPGGILFQGASKEKEQVSINGFWMQTTEVSNGSYQLFLEDLLRQRKFAMLDSAAVAKFKPEDIKTFFPEKIDLSKAGIHLTGSDPAFQEYPVVNVSRRAVELYAIWLAQVYNQDPKRIDGKNVRFRLPTAEEFEYAGRGGKLHAPYPWGGPYTRNSKGCYLANFNTLLPEHLTSNKYVDINGQVMESSESQEARKARLDARLAEEKPCGDGTEDGGLLTVHVDAYFPNDFGLYNMSGNAGEMIADEGKTMGGSWLHKDYYMQLSIIKEQTMPHPSTGFRLVMEYVD
;
A
#
# COMPACT_ATOMS: atom_id res chain seq x y z
N MET A 1 -14.56 65.80 11.33
CA MET A 1 -16.02 65.91 11.19
C MET A 1 -16.48 64.74 10.32
N LYS A 2 -17.62 64.09 10.60
CA LYS A 2 -18.16 62.98 9.76
C LYS A 2 -18.65 63.55 8.39
N ILE A 3 -18.92 62.83 7.30
CA ILE A 3 -19.27 61.42 6.97
C ILE A 3 -18.62 61.12 5.56
N ALA A 4 -17.88 60.02 5.28
CA ALA A 4 -18.30 58.71 4.68
C ALA A 4 -19.24 58.79 3.44
N THR A 5 -19.27 57.94 2.40
CA THR A 5 -18.49 56.78 1.83
C THR A 5 -19.01 56.59 0.37
N ILE A 6 -18.30 56.31 -0.74
CA ILE A 6 -17.17 55.43 -1.17
C ILE A 6 -17.63 54.12 -1.90
N PHE A 7 -16.98 53.82 -3.05
CA PHE A 7 -17.12 52.69 -4.03
C PHE A 7 -18.44 52.57 -4.87
N GLN A 8 -18.53 52.27 -6.19
CA GLN A 8 -17.75 51.55 -7.26
C GLN A 8 -17.77 49.99 -7.16
N LYS A 9 -17.85 49.11 -8.19
CA LYS A 9 -17.68 49.06 -9.69
C LYS A 9 -18.87 48.25 -10.32
N GLY A 10 -18.96 47.72 -11.57
CA GLY A 10 -18.14 47.66 -12.82
C GLY A 10 -18.81 46.77 -13.91
N LYS A 11 -18.37 46.80 -15.19
CA LYS A 11 -18.91 46.05 -16.39
C LYS A 11 -17.85 45.99 -17.54
N CYS A 12 -17.88 45.21 -18.64
CA CYS A 12 -18.43 43.88 -19.06
C CYS A 12 -17.93 43.52 -20.51
N PHE A 13 -17.84 42.22 -20.89
CA PHE A 13 -17.50 41.65 -22.24
C PHE A 13 -16.09 41.98 -22.84
N GLY A 14 -15.45 41.23 -23.76
CA GLY A 14 -15.56 39.80 -24.16
C GLY A 14 -16.04 39.48 -25.61
N LEU A 15 -15.19 38.95 -26.53
CA LEU A 15 -15.57 38.26 -27.82
C LEU A 15 -14.36 37.72 -28.65
N LEU A 16 -14.55 36.59 -29.39
CA LEU A 16 -13.87 36.10 -30.64
C LEU A 16 -12.34 35.77 -30.62
N SER A 17 -11.76 34.84 -31.42
CA SER A 17 -12.20 33.83 -32.45
C SER A 17 -11.03 32.82 -32.71
N LEU A 18 -10.92 31.87 -33.67
CA LEU A 18 -11.68 31.37 -34.87
C LEU A 18 -11.10 29.97 -35.26
N GLY A 19 -11.80 29.09 -36.02
CA GLY A 19 -11.19 27.89 -36.65
C GLY A 19 -12.13 26.80 -37.21
N SER A 20 -12.37 26.81 -38.53
CA SER A 20 -13.17 25.88 -39.40
C SER A 20 -12.94 24.35 -39.26
N SER A 21 -13.81 23.38 -39.65
CA SER A 21 -15.20 23.27 -40.23
C SER A 21 -15.53 21.74 -40.49
N VAL A 22 -16.54 21.17 -41.21
CA VAL A 22 -17.66 21.59 -42.11
C VAL A 22 -18.72 20.46 -42.32
N ARG A 23 -19.96 20.78 -42.74
CA ARG A 23 -21.09 19.90 -43.25
C ARG A 23 -21.69 18.86 -42.25
N GLY A 24 -22.99 18.48 -42.32
CA GLY A 24 -24.08 18.80 -43.26
C GLY A 24 -25.50 18.69 -42.63
N ARG A 25 -26.57 18.90 -43.42
CA ARG A 25 -27.98 19.13 -42.96
C ARG A 25 -28.89 17.88 -42.96
N LEU A 26 -29.97 17.91 -42.17
CA LEU A 26 -31.37 17.88 -42.65
C LEU A 26 -32.37 18.32 -41.54
N ASP A 27 -33.65 18.48 -41.86
CA ASP A 27 -34.54 19.49 -41.21
C ASP A 27 -35.78 18.93 -40.44
N LEU A 28 -36.22 19.71 -39.43
CA LEU A 28 -37.59 20.13 -38.93
C LEU A 28 -38.89 19.39 -39.38
N PRO A 29 -40.11 19.60 -38.77
CA PRO A 29 -40.59 20.64 -37.80
C PRO A 29 -41.33 20.10 -36.52
N VAL A 30 -41.38 20.79 -35.35
CA VAL A 30 -42.21 21.94 -34.84
C VAL A 30 -43.63 21.61 -34.27
N GLY A 31 -43.92 22.07 -33.03
CA GLY A 31 -45.26 22.17 -32.40
C GLY A 31 -45.22 22.12 -30.85
N ALA A 32 -44.97 23.21 -30.11
CA ALA A 32 -45.93 24.22 -29.62
C ALA A 32 -47.00 23.67 -28.62
N VAL A 33 -46.95 23.81 -27.26
CA VAL A 33 -46.86 25.01 -26.36
C VAL A 33 -48.21 25.80 -26.32
N PRO A 34 -48.81 26.25 -25.17
CA PRO A 34 -48.45 26.18 -23.73
C PRO A 34 -49.64 25.87 -22.73
N LEU A 35 -49.43 26.16 -21.41
CA LEU A 35 -50.39 26.46 -20.31
C LEU A 35 -51.17 25.30 -19.62
N SER A 36 -51.52 25.32 -18.32
CA SER A 36 -50.95 25.92 -17.08
C SER A 36 -51.85 25.59 -15.86
N PHE A 37 -51.36 25.85 -14.63
CA PHE A 37 -52.12 26.02 -13.37
C PHE A 37 -52.81 24.82 -12.69
N SER A 38 -52.08 24.31 -11.69
CA SER A 38 -52.45 24.27 -10.25
C SER A 38 -53.40 23.20 -9.67
N ARG A 39 -52.77 22.44 -8.75
CA ARG A 39 -53.13 22.22 -7.33
C ARG A 39 -54.38 21.39 -6.94
N THR A 40 -54.04 20.31 -6.22
CA THR A 40 -54.62 19.84 -4.93
C THR A 40 -55.98 19.13 -4.89
N CYS A 41 -55.93 17.94 -4.27
CA CYS A 41 -56.94 17.33 -3.37
C CYS A 41 -58.24 16.79 -4.01
N THR A 42 -58.79 15.64 -3.58
CA THR A 42 -58.33 14.58 -2.65
C THR A 42 -59.18 13.30 -2.84
N PHE A 43 -58.67 12.13 -2.41
CA PHE A 43 -59.38 10.90 -2.00
C PHE A 43 -60.45 10.25 -2.92
N GLY A 44 -60.45 8.90 -2.97
CA GLY A 44 -61.76 8.20 -2.91
C GLY A 44 -62.05 6.97 -3.78
N ARG A 45 -61.25 5.89 -3.67
CA ARG A 45 -61.70 4.46 -3.66
C ARG A 45 -62.51 3.80 -4.83
N LEU A 46 -62.16 2.52 -5.03
CA LEU A 46 -62.99 1.33 -5.36
C LEU A 46 -63.24 0.86 -6.82
N CYS A 47 -63.17 -0.48 -6.93
CA CYS A 47 -63.78 -1.43 -7.88
C CYS A 47 -63.22 -1.63 -9.32
N ASP A 48 -62.63 -2.82 -9.50
CA ASP A 48 -63.00 -3.87 -10.48
C ASP A 48 -63.01 -3.59 -12.00
N HIS A 49 -62.09 -4.25 -12.74
CA HIS A 49 -62.44 -5.51 -13.44
C HIS A 49 -61.22 -6.21 -14.14
N ASP A 50 -61.49 -7.38 -14.73
CA ASP A 50 -60.58 -8.50 -15.10
C ASP A 50 -60.37 -8.60 -16.66
N PRO A 51 -59.90 -9.70 -17.31
CA PRO A 51 -58.51 -9.84 -17.80
C PRO A 51 -58.31 -10.21 -19.30
N ALA A 52 -57.05 -10.22 -19.77
CA ALA A 52 -56.48 -11.11 -20.83
C ALA A 52 -54.93 -10.94 -20.89
N LEU A 53 -54.04 -11.81 -21.45
CA LEU A 53 -54.12 -12.98 -22.34
C LEU A 53 -53.10 -14.12 -21.99
N LYS A 54 -53.58 -15.37 -22.02
CA LYS A 54 -53.11 -16.58 -22.75
C LYS A 54 -51.61 -16.99 -22.90
N THR A 55 -51.25 -18.09 -22.21
CA THR A 55 -50.83 -19.44 -22.73
C THR A 55 -49.66 -19.65 -23.72
N PHE A 56 -48.75 -20.61 -23.41
CA PHE A 56 -48.22 -21.63 -24.36
C PHE A 56 -47.79 -22.96 -23.66
N PHE A 57 -47.35 -23.98 -24.41
CA PHE A 57 -47.39 -25.44 -24.10
C PHE A 57 -46.33 -26.24 -24.92
N LEU A 58 -45.89 -27.50 -24.68
CA LEU A 58 -46.02 -28.56 -23.63
C LEU A 58 -44.94 -29.68 -23.89
N LEU A 59 -45.04 -30.88 -23.24
CA LEU A 59 -44.40 -32.21 -23.52
C LEU A 59 -42.95 -32.48 -23.02
N MET A 60 -42.46 -33.73 -22.86
CA MET A 60 -42.96 -34.94 -22.12
C MET A 60 -41.95 -36.15 -22.12
N ASN A 61 -42.09 -37.05 -21.12
CA ASN A 61 -41.77 -38.52 -21.06
C ASN A 61 -40.45 -39.10 -20.42
N PRO A 62 -40.49 -40.35 -19.85
CA PRO A 62 -39.51 -40.86 -18.85
C PRO A 62 -39.08 -42.38 -18.95
N CYS A 63 -38.46 -42.92 -17.87
CA CYS A 63 -38.17 -44.35 -17.51
C CYS A 63 -36.94 -45.02 -18.21
N SER A 64 -36.24 -46.06 -17.67
CA SER A 64 -36.56 -47.07 -16.63
C SER A 64 -35.34 -47.62 -15.80
N LEU A 65 -35.62 -48.12 -14.58
CA LEU A 65 -35.04 -49.23 -13.72
C LEU A 65 -33.72 -49.98 -14.12
N THR A 66 -32.91 -50.62 -13.22
CA THR A 66 -33.20 -51.38 -11.96
C THR A 66 -31.98 -51.55 -10.99
N VAL A 67 -32.25 -51.94 -9.72
CA VAL A 67 -31.42 -52.31 -8.51
C VAL A 67 -30.11 -53.17 -8.69
N TYR A 68 -29.17 -53.40 -7.72
CA TYR A 68 -29.22 -53.58 -6.23
C TYR A 68 -27.83 -53.23 -5.51
N PRO A 69 -27.52 -53.45 -4.19
CA PRO A 69 -27.22 -52.32 -3.26
C PRO A 69 -25.88 -52.23 -2.47
N HIS A 70 -25.62 -51.01 -1.96
CA HIS A 70 -24.99 -50.63 -0.65
C HIS A 70 -23.48 -50.87 -0.39
N PRO A 71 -22.83 -50.17 0.60
CA PRO A 71 -23.39 -49.42 1.74
C PRO A 71 -23.04 -47.91 1.87
N ASN A 72 -23.55 -47.29 2.94
CA ASN A 72 -23.15 -46.02 3.58
C ASN A 72 -23.27 -44.69 2.80
N THR A 73 -24.41 -44.01 2.95
CA THR A 73 -24.43 -42.56 3.25
C THR A 73 -25.77 -42.12 3.90
N LEU A 74 -25.85 -40.85 4.30
CA LEU A 74 -26.91 -40.21 5.07
C LEU A 74 -28.22 -39.97 4.25
N PHE A 75 -29.25 -39.45 4.92
CA PHE A 75 -30.51 -38.83 4.42
C PHE A 75 -31.77 -39.69 4.10
N MET A 76 -32.88 -39.19 4.67
CA MET A 76 -34.31 -39.23 4.26
C MET A 76 -35.04 -40.53 3.86
N ARG A 77 -35.89 -40.99 4.78
CA ARG A 77 -37.28 -41.46 4.57
C ARG A 77 -38.10 -41.15 5.85
N LEU A 78 -39.40 -40.85 5.85
CA LEU A 78 -40.40 -40.55 4.81
C LEU A 78 -40.97 -39.14 5.06
N PHE A 79 -41.53 -38.32 4.16
CA PHE A 79 -42.18 -38.41 2.84
C PHE A 79 -43.62 -37.84 2.95
N PHE A 80 -43.90 -36.77 2.19
CA PHE A 80 -45.23 -36.30 1.76
C PHE A 80 -46.27 -35.88 2.81
N CYS A 81 -46.47 -34.56 2.90
CA CYS A 81 -47.68 -33.98 2.32
C CYS A 81 -47.34 -32.69 1.53
N LEU A 82 -48.23 -32.29 0.62
CA LEU A 82 -48.01 -31.40 -0.53
C LEU A 82 -47.08 -30.17 -0.37
N PHE A 83 -46.24 -29.99 -1.38
CA PHE A 83 -45.54 -28.75 -1.71
C PHE A 83 -46.48 -27.78 -2.45
N VAL A 84 -46.58 -26.53 -1.99
CA VAL A 84 -46.78 -25.36 -2.87
C VAL A 84 -45.71 -24.35 -2.47
N VAL A 85 -44.94 -23.88 -3.45
CA VAL A 85 -43.81 -22.99 -3.23
C VAL A 85 -44.26 -21.54 -3.33
N LEU A 86 -43.83 -20.71 -2.36
CA LEU A 86 -43.32 -19.37 -2.65
C LEU A 86 -42.35 -18.94 -1.53
N THR A 87 -41.06 -18.95 -1.88
CA THR A 87 -39.93 -18.23 -1.25
C THR A 87 -40.17 -17.52 0.09
N GLY A 88 -40.27 -18.30 1.17
CA GLY A 88 -40.05 -17.81 2.53
C GLY A 88 -38.56 -17.68 2.80
N SER A 89 -37.93 -16.64 2.26
CA SER A 89 -36.56 -16.27 2.64
C SER A 89 -36.58 -15.80 4.08
N TYR A 90 -35.96 -16.56 5.00
CA TYR A 90 -35.72 -16.12 6.38
C TYR A 90 -34.56 -15.11 6.43
N SER A 91 -34.75 -13.98 5.74
CA SER A 91 -34.22 -12.72 6.23
C SER A 91 -34.89 -12.44 7.57
N ALA A 92 -34.13 -11.99 8.56
CA ALA A 92 -34.71 -11.35 9.75
C ALA A 92 -35.20 -9.95 9.37
N GLU A 93 -36.27 -9.87 8.57
CA GLU A 93 -37.01 -8.63 8.38
C GLU A 93 -37.70 -8.28 9.70
N ALA A 94 -37.00 -7.49 10.52
CA ALA A 94 -37.63 -6.67 11.53
C ALA A 94 -38.53 -5.65 10.82
N GLY A 95 -39.75 -6.07 10.51
CA GLY A 95 -40.80 -5.20 9.99
C GLY A 95 -41.26 -4.22 11.07
N THR A 96 -42.07 -3.24 10.65
CA THR A 96 -42.83 -2.41 11.57
C THR A 96 -43.86 -3.27 12.30
N ASP A 97 -43.50 -3.75 13.49
CA ASP A 97 -44.32 -4.71 14.25
C ASP A 97 -45.57 -4.02 14.83
N ILE A 98 -46.68 -4.02 14.08
CA ILE A 98 -47.94 -3.34 14.46
C ILE A 98 -48.68 -4.17 15.53
N ALA A 99 -48.10 -4.26 16.72
CA ALA A 99 -48.71 -4.90 17.88
C ALA A 99 -49.86 -4.03 18.41
N ASN A 100 -51.10 -4.52 18.26
CA ASN A 100 -52.32 -3.95 18.86
C ASN A 100 -52.62 -2.47 18.51
N GLY A 101 -52.11 -1.95 17.39
CA GLY A 101 -52.48 -0.62 16.87
C GLY A 101 -51.81 0.58 17.56
N HIS A 102 -50.81 0.34 18.40
CA HIS A 102 -49.86 1.38 18.80
C HIS A 102 -48.71 1.43 17.79
N LEU A 103 -48.18 2.62 17.52
CA LEU A 103 -46.92 2.76 16.80
C LEU A 103 -45.80 2.31 17.75
N LEU A 104 -45.01 1.30 17.36
CA LEU A 104 -43.73 1.09 18.01
C LEU A 104 -42.79 2.22 17.61
N SER A 105 -41.99 2.71 18.57
CA SER A 105 -40.83 3.54 18.24
C SER A 105 -39.90 2.76 17.29
N PRO A 106 -39.14 3.43 16.41
CA PRO A 106 -38.21 2.75 15.52
C PRO A 106 -37.13 2.03 16.32
N ALA A 107 -36.40 1.14 15.66
CA ALA A 107 -35.22 0.53 16.27
C ALA A 107 -34.27 1.63 16.79
N PRO A 108 -33.67 1.46 17.99
CA PRO A 108 -32.67 2.39 18.50
C PRO A 108 -31.61 2.71 17.45
N PHE A 109 -31.16 3.96 17.43
CA PHE A 109 -29.99 4.33 16.63
C PHE A 109 -28.78 3.49 17.09
N VAL A 110 -27.99 3.00 16.13
CA VAL A 110 -26.73 2.28 16.41
C VAL A 110 -25.60 2.88 15.56
N ASP A 111 -24.50 3.25 16.21
CA ASP A 111 -23.29 3.77 15.56
C ASP A 111 -22.32 2.65 15.09
N LEU A 112 -21.26 3.06 14.40
CA LEU A 112 -20.23 2.17 13.86
C LEU A 112 -19.20 1.63 14.88
N LEU A 113 -19.18 2.12 16.12
CA LEU A 113 -18.39 1.51 17.20
C LEU A 113 -19.12 0.27 17.73
N HIS A 114 -20.46 0.28 17.72
CA HIS A 114 -21.30 -0.80 18.20
C HIS A 114 -21.75 -1.79 17.12
N ALA A 115 -22.17 -1.32 15.93
CA ALA A 115 -22.58 -2.21 14.83
C ALA A 115 -22.37 -1.60 13.43
N ARG A 116 -21.87 -2.42 12.51
CA ARG A 116 -21.67 -2.04 11.10
C ARG A 116 -22.79 -2.56 10.20
N HIS A 117 -23.55 -1.63 9.64
CA HIS A 117 -24.64 -1.90 8.70
C HIS A 117 -24.33 -1.38 7.28
N ASP A 118 -25.22 -1.69 6.33
CA ASP A 118 -25.22 -1.12 4.99
C ASP A 118 -25.89 0.27 4.93
N GLY A 119 -25.83 0.92 3.78
CA GLY A 119 -26.44 2.25 3.57
C GLY A 119 -27.97 2.23 3.66
N ASP A 120 -28.61 1.16 3.17
CA ASP A 120 -30.06 0.99 3.17
C ASP A 120 -30.64 0.93 4.59
N PHE A 121 -29.88 0.41 5.57
CA PHE A 121 -30.21 0.47 6.99
C PHE A 121 -30.23 1.90 7.52
N TYR A 122 -29.18 2.70 7.31
CA TYR A 122 -29.13 4.08 7.80
C TYR A 122 -30.15 4.97 7.09
N ASP A 123 -30.37 4.78 5.79
CA ASP A 123 -31.44 5.45 5.03
C ASP A 123 -32.84 5.04 5.50
N ARG A 124 -33.03 3.82 6.00
CA ARG A 124 -34.29 3.36 6.61
C ARG A 124 -34.51 4.01 7.97
N GLN A 125 -33.53 3.96 8.88
CA GLN A 125 -33.65 4.62 10.18
C GLN A 125 -33.96 6.12 10.03
N ALA A 126 -33.27 6.83 9.12
CA ALA A 126 -33.52 8.24 8.88
C ALA A 126 -34.98 8.54 8.46
N ARG A 127 -35.58 7.72 7.57
CA ARG A 127 -37.00 7.86 7.16
C ARG A 127 -37.99 7.53 8.28
N GLU A 128 -37.68 6.53 9.10
CA GLU A 128 -38.55 6.10 10.20
C GLU A 128 -38.60 7.14 11.32
N TRP A 129 -37.46 7.77 11.64
CA TRP A 129 -37.41 8.89 12.59
C TRP A 129 -37.93 10.21 12.00
N GLU A 130 -37.71 10.48 10.70
CA GLU A 130 -38.33 11.61 9.97
C GLU A 130 -39.87 11.61 10.09
N ALA A 131 -40.49 10.45 9.83
CA ALA A 131 -41.93 10.28 9.88
C ALA A 131 -42.54 10.52 11.28
N LEU A 132 -41.73 10.35 12.33
CA LEU A 132 -42.11 10.64 13.71
C LEU A 132 -41.87 12.09 14.11
N ALA A 133 -40.72 12.67 13.75
CA ALA A 133 -40.39 14.06 14.01
C ALA A 133 -41.39 15.05 13.37
N TYR A 134 -41.95 14.70 12.21
CA TYR A 134 -43.03 15.45 11.55
C TYR A 134 -44.45 14.94 11.85
N GLY A 135 -44.61 13.95 12.74
CA GLY A 135 -45.91 13.34 13.07
C GLY A 135 -46.60 13.92 14.32
N ASP A 136 -47.86 13.52 14.54
CA ASP A 136 -48.68 13.95 15.69
C ASP A 136 -48.14 13.48 17.07
N CYS A 137 -47.06 12.69 17.08
CA CYS A 137 -46.40 12.13 18.27
C CYS A 137 -44.94 12.61 18.41
N ALA A 138 -44.56 13.69 17.74
CA ALA A 138 -43.20 14.25 17.80
C ALA A 138 -42.81 14.67 19.23
N THR A 139 -41.58 14.34 19.59
CA THR A 139 -40.89 14.77 20.83
C THR A 139 -39.44 15.18 20.51
N ASP A 140 -38.79 15.84 21.46
CA ASP A 140 -37.37 16.20 21.41
C ASP A 140 -36.47 15.01 21.00
N GLU A 141 -36.73 13.84 21.56
CA GLU A 141 -36.04 12.57 21.25
C GLU A 141 -36.24 12.15 19.79
N THR A 142 -37.44 12.34 19.21
CA THR A 142 -37.68 12.01 17.80
C THR A 142 -36.88 12.93 16.86
N TRP A 143 -36.72 14.20 17.23
CA TRP A 143 -35.87 15.15 16.49
C TRP A 143 -34.39 14.85 16.64
N PHE A 144 -33.94 14.52 17.86
CA PHE A 144 -32.59 14.07 18.16
C PHE A 144 -32.20 12.83 17.35
N HIS A 145 -33.03 11.79 17.36
CA HIS A 145 -32.76 10.57 16.59
C HIS A 145 -32.88 10.78 15.08
N TYR A 146 -33.83 11.59 14.58
CA TYR A 146 -33.90 11.96 13.16
C TYR A 146 -32.63 12.69 12.71
N TYR A 147 -32.16 13.69 13.46
CA TYR A 147 -30.91 14.39 13.16
C TYR A 147 -29.69 13.45 13.19
N LYS A 148 -29.58 12.59 14.21
CA LYS A 148 -28.48 11.63 14.38
C LYS A 148 -28.44 10.59 13.25
N THR A 149 -29.60 10.07 12.84
CA THR A 149 -29.73 9.10 11.74
C THR A 149 -29.54 9.73 10.36
N ALA A 150 -30.02 10.97 10.15
CA ALA A 150 -29.77 11.74 8.94
C ALA A 150 -28.27 12.01 8.72
N HIS A 151 -27.51 12.29 9.78
CA HIS A 151 -26.04 12.38 9.72
C HIS A 151 -25.38 11.07 9.24
N TYR A 152 -25.86 9.92 9.73
CA TYR A 152 -25.33 8.60 9.36
C TYR A 152 -25.73 8.19 7.94
N SER A 153 -26.98 8.39 7.55
CA SER A 153 -27.45 8.25 6.16
C SER A 153 -26.62 9.13 5.21
N ASN A 154 -26.33 10.38 5.60
CA ASN A 154 -25.54 11.28 4.75
C ASN A 154 -24.06 10.86 4.58
N ARG A 155 -23.53 10.01 5.48
CA ARG A 155 -22.14 9.55 5.45
C ARG A 155 -21.97 8.13 4.90
N PHE A 156 -22.99 7.28 5.02
CA PHE A 156 -22.92 5.84 4.73
C PHE A 156 -24.05 5.30 3.84
N GLY A 157 -25.12 6.07 3.64
CA GLY A 157 -26.25 5.78 2.75
C GLY A 157 -26.37 6.80 1.62
N SER A 158 -27.58 7.30 1.39
CA SER A 158 -27.98 8.06 0.20
C SER A 158 -27.39 9.47 0.04
N GLY A 159 -27.03 10.17 1.13
CA GLY A 159 -26.49 11.54 1.04
C GLY A 159 -27.52 12.66 0.86
N TYR A 160 -28.82 12.42 1.09
CA TYR A 160 -29.90 13.32 0.65
C TYR A 160 -30.50 14.27 1.71
N TYR A 161 -30.14 14.17 3.00
CA TYR A 161 -30.80 14.93 4.06
C TYR A 161 -30.19 16.34 4.25
N ASP A 162 -31.02 17.38 4.25
CA ASP A 162 -30.59 18.74 4.60
C ASP A 162 -30.52 18.91 6.11
N LEU A 163 -29.35 18.61 6.68
CA LEU A 163 -29.07 18.69 8.12
C LEU A 163 -29.32 20.10 8.70
N ALA A 164 -29.16 21.15 7.90
CA ALA A 164 -29.42 22.52 8.36
C ALA A 164 -30.93 22.79 8.43
N ALA A 165 -31.71 22.33 7.45
CA ALA A 165 -33.17 22.40 7.51
C ALA A 165 -33.75 21.55 8.65
N ILE A 166 -33.20 20.36 8.91
CA ILE A 166 -33.60 19.50 10.03
C ILE A 166 -33.29 20.18 11.37
N PHE A 167 -32.07 20.69 11.57
CA PHE A 167 -31.70 21.42 12.79
C PHE A 167 -32.63 22.61 13.02
N THR A 168 -32.87 23.43 11.99
CA THR A 168 -33.77 24.57 12.05
C THR A 168 -35.26 24.20 12.14
N ALA A 169 -35.64 22.92 11.98
CA ALA A 169 -36.96 22.43 12.36
C ALA A 169 -36.99 22.01 13.84
N ALA A 170 -35.97 21.28 14.32
CA ALA A 170 -35.82 20.90 15.73
C ALA A 170 -35.78 22.13 16.67
N GLU A 171 -35.05 23.20 16.29
CA GLU A 171 -34.98 24.50 16.98
C GLU A 171 -36.36 25.16 17.25
N LYS A 172 -37.42 24.73 16.55
CA LYS A 172 -38.79 25.25 16.70
C LYS A 172 -39.74 24.30 17.41
N ALA A 173 -39.34 23.05 17.61
CA ALA A 173 -40.19 21.97 18.10
C ALA A 173 -39.80 21.48 19.50
N CYS A 174 -38.51 21.58 19.85
CA CYS A 174 -37.91 21.05 21.07
C CYS A 174 -37.67 22.14 22.13
N ASP A 175 -37.40 21.76 23.37
CA ASP A 175 -36.93 22.67 24.42
C ASP A 175 -35.49 23.14 24.11
N PRO A 176 -35.23 24.46 23.94
CA PRO A 176 -33.88 24.98 23.70
C PRO A 176 -32.92 24.80 24.90
N GLU A 177 -33.42 24.43 26.07
CA GLU A 177 -32.63 23.99 27.23
C GLU A 177 -32.66 22.47 27.49
N GLY A 178 -33.30 21.68 26.63
CA GLY A 178 -33.31 20.21 26.70
C GLY A 178 -31.97 19.58 26.30
N PHE A 179 -31.70 18.35 26.77
CA PHE A 179 -30.48 17.60 26.42
C PHE A 179 -30.30 17.50 24.90
N GLU A 180 -31.40 17.22 24.21
CA GLU A 180 -31.52 16.94 22.79
C GLU A 180 -31.07 18.14 21.95
N MET A 181 -31.60 19.33 22.23
CA MET A 181 -31.20 20.56 21.55
C MET A 181 -29.79 21.01 21.89
N LEU A 182 -29.36 20.86 23.15
CA LEU A 182 -28.01 21.21 23.57
C LEU A 182 -26.97 20.32 22.89
N TYR A 183 -27.23 19.00 22.79
CA TYR A 183 -26.34 18.05 22.09
C TYR A 183 -26.41 18.20 20.55
N MET A 184 -27.59 18.43 19.97
CA MET A 184 -27.69 18.79 18.55
C MET A 184 -26.94 20.09 18.25
N THR A 185 -26.95 21.08 19.15
CA THR A 185 -26.17 22.33 18.99
C THR A 185 -24.67 22.04 19.04
N HIS A 186 -24.21 21.26 20.03
CA HIS A 186 -22.82 20.80 20.13
C HIS A 186 -22.31 20.14 18.82
N THR A 187 -23.11 19.22 18.26
CA THR A 187 -22.72 18.49 17.04
C THR A 187 -22.81 19.34 15.77
N ASN A 188 -23.81 20.23 15.65
CA ASN A 188 -24.04 21.08 14.48
C ASN A 188 -22.98 22.20 14.33
N PHE A 189 -22.66 22.90 15.42
CA PHE A 189 -21.73 24.04 15.38
C PHE A 189 -20.26 23.59 15.41
N ARG A 190 -19.41 24.32 14.68
CA ARG A 190 -17.95 24.10 14.60
C ARG A 190 -17.11 25.15 15.34
N ASP A 191 -17.76 26.14 15.96
CA ASP A 191 -17.11 27.11 16.84
C ASP A 191 -16.73 26.42 18.16
N GLY A 192 -15.46 26.54 18.58
CA GLY A 192 -14.90 25.73 19.66
C GLY A 192 -15.50 26.00 21.03
N GLU A 193 -15.67 27.26 21.42
CA GLU A 193 -16.19 27.63 22.74
C GLU A 193 -17.68 27.24 22.85
N ILE A 194 -18.48 27.68 21.87
CA ILE A 194 -19.92 27.40 21.80
C ILE A 194 -20.22 25.89 21.75
N ARG A 195 -19.37 25.11 21.07
CA ARG A 195 -19.48 23.65 20.98
C ARG A 195 -19.35 22.97 22.34
N TRP A 196 -18.39 23.39 23.18
CA TRP A 196 -18.12 22.71 24.44
C TRP A 196 -19.08 23.11 25.56
N ASP A 197 -19.43 24.40 25.67
CA ASP A 197 -20.46 24.89 26.60
C ASP A 197 -21.78 24.12 26.43
N LYS A 198 -22.16 23.83 25.19
CA LYS A 198 -23.39 23.11 24.86
C LYS A 198 -23.34 21.62 25.18
N LEU A 199 -22.17 20.98 25.09
CA LEU A 199 -21.98 19.59 25.52
C LEU A 199 -22.08 19.46 27.05
N LEU A 200 -21.41 20.36 27.77
CA LEU A 200 -21.43 20.37 29.24
C LEU A 200 -22.83 20.68 29.78
N ALA A 201 -23.54 21.65 29.20
CA ALA A 201 -24.92 21.96 29.56
C ALA A 201 -25.88 20.79 29.25
N ALA A 202 -25.69 20.06 28.14
CA ALA A 202 -26.46 18.84 27.87
C ALA A 202 -26.22 17.80 28.98
N HIS A 203 -24.96 17.52 29.33
CA HIS A 203 -24.62 16.55 30.37
C HIS A 203 -25.14 16.97 31.76
N GLU A 204 -25.14 18.25 32.11
CA GLU A 204 -25.74 18.75 33.35
C GLU A 204 -27.26 18.49 33.40
N LYS A 205 -27.97 18.68 32.28
CA LYS A 205 -29.41 18.43 32.16
C LYS A 205 -29.76 16.94 32.22
N SER A 206 -28.85 16.04 31.83
CA SER A 206 -29.05 14.58 31.90
C SER A 206 -27.73 13.80 32.06
N PRO A 207 -27.19 13.67 33.30
CA PRO A 207 -25.86 13.11 33.56
C PRO A 207 -25.69 11.62 33.24
N ASP A 208 -26.78 10.91 32.98
CA ASP A 208 -26.80 9.46 32.72
C ASP A 208 -27.08 9.10 31.25
N ARG A 209 -27.23 10.10 30.36
CA ARG A 209 -27.40 9.90 28.91
C ARG A 209 -26.05 9.56 28.26
N HIS A 210 -25.91 8.30 27.84
CA HIS A 210 -24.64 7.76 27.32
C HIS A 210 -24.18 8.40 26.00
N GLU A 211 -25.06 9.03 25.23
CA GLU A 211 -24.73 9.60 23.92
C GLU A 211 -23.75 10.79 24.02
N ALA A 212 -23.66 11.42 25.19
CA ALA A 212 -22.68 12.48 25.45
C ALA A 212 -21.29 11.95 25.79
N TYR A 213 -21.14 10.70 26.22
CA TYR A 213 -19.94 10.24 26.93
C TYR A 213 -18.67 10.19 26.06
N LEU A 214 -18.77 9.78 24.80
CA LEU A 214 -17.63 9.80 23.86
C LEU A 214 -17.18 11.24 23.53
N ALA A 215 -18.14 12.15 23.33
CA ALA A 215 -17.86 13.56 23.11
C ALA A 215 -17.24 14.22 24.35
N LEU A 216 -17.69 13.83 25.56
CA LEU A 216 -17.11 14.27 26.84
C LEU A 216 -15.70 13.71 27.05
N ALA A 217 -15.45 12.44 26.73
CA ALA A 217 -14.10 11.87 26.76
C ALA A 217 -13.14 12.63 25.82
N THR A 218 -13.60 13.02 24.62
CA THR A 218 -12.84 13.91 23.73
C THR A 218 -12.61 15.29 24.37
N TYR A 219 -13.65 15.93 24.91
CA TYR A 219 -13.54 17.24 25.57
C TYR A 219 -12.52 17.21 26.72
N TYR A 220 -12.60 16.19 27.59
CA TYR A 220 -11.70 16.04 28.71
C TYR A 220 -10.25 15.74 28.28
N GLU A 221 -10.04 14.90 27.27
CA GLU A 221 -8.71 14.67 26.66
C GLU A 221 -8.08 15.98 26.16
N VAL A 222 -8.80 16.76 25.33
CA VAL A 222 -8.22 17.98 24.70
C VAL A 222 -8.08 19.18 25.65
N ASN A 223 -8.53 19.03 26.90
CA ASN A 223 -8.34 20.01 27.99
C ASN A 223 -7.46 19.46 29.14
N GLY A 224 -6.83 18.28 28.98
CA GLY A 224 -5.96 17.69 30.01
C GLY A 224 -6.66 17.14 31.25
N LEU A 225 -7.99 17.03 31.23
CA LEU A 225 -8.85 16.60 32.34
C LEU A 225 -8.93 15.06 32.40
N LEU A 226 -7.78 14.41 32.55
CA LEU A 226 -7.66 12.96 32.35
C LEU A 226 -8.44 12.12 33.38
N THR A 227 -8.65 12.63 34.60
CA THR A 227 -9.44 11.92 35.63
C THR A 227 -10.94 11.90 35.25
N GLU A 228 -11.44 13.00 34.71
CA GLU A 228 -12.80 13.16 34.22
C GLU A 228 -13.03 12.34 32.94
N ARG A 229 -12.04 12.30 32.03
CA ARG A 229 -12.00 11.40 30.87
C ARG A 229 -12.13 9.93 31.28
N GLU A 230 -11.40 9.52 32.30
CA GLU A 230 -11.39 8.12 32.76
C GLU A 230 -12.72 7.74 33.43
N ALA A 231 -13.25 8.63 34.29
CA ALA A 231 -14.56 8.45 34.91
C ALA A 231 -15.73 8.40 33.91
N ILE A 232 -15.70 9.19 32.83
CA ILE A 232 -16.76 9.16 31.82
C ILE A 232 -16.66 7.93 30.89
N LEU A 233 -15.45 7.39 30.68
CA LEU A 233 -15.24 6.11 29.99
C LEU A 233 -15.68 4.92 30.84
N GLU A 234 -15.47 4.94 32.16
CA GLU A 234 -16.05 3.94 33.08
C GLU A 234 -17.58 3.96 33.07
N LYS A 235 -18.19 5.15 33.04
CA LYS A 235 -19.65 5.31 32.85
C LYS A 235 -20.11 4.76 31.50
N LEU A 236 -19.38 5.03 30.41
CA LEU A 236 -19.67 4.46 29.09
C LEU A 236 -19.65 2.93 29.12
N HIS A 237 -18.60 2.32 29.69
CA HIS A 237 -18.53 0.86 29.77
C HIS A 237 -19.71 0.21 30.53
N GLN A 238 -20.32 0.92 31.48
CA GLN A 238 -21.49 0.45 32.22
C GLN A 238 -22.83 0.69 31.50
N ALA A 239 -22.91 1.71 30.63
CA ALA A 239 -24.17 2.17 30.02
C ALA A 239 -24.29 1.88 28.52
N ASP A 240 -23.17 1.75 27.80
CA ASP A 240 -23.08 1.42 26.37
C ASP A 240 -21.74 0.72 26.10
N PRO A 241 -21.64 -0.60 26.36
CA PRO A 241 -20.37 -1.31 26.35
C PRO A 241 -19.86 -1.56 24.92
N ILE A 242 -18.70 -0.96 24.61
CA ILE A 242 -17.91 -1.22 23.40
C ILE A 242 -17.81 -2.74 23.13
N PRO A 243 -18.06 -3.22 21.89
CA PRO A 243 -18.12 -4.66 21.61
C PRO A 243 -16.83 -5.41 21.98
N ALA A 244 -16.98 -6.60 22.57
CA ALA A 244 -15.85 -7.37 23.11
C ALA A 244 -14.74 -7.66 22.08
N GLY A 245 -15.08 -7.91 20.81
CA GLY A 245 -14.08 -8.11 19.75
C GLY A 245 -13.27 -6.85 19.39
N VAL A 246 -13.84 -5.65 19.61
CA VAL A 246 -13.15 -4.36 19.46
C VAL A 246 -12.24 -4.12 20.66
N MET A 247 -12.68 -4.44 21.88
CA MET A 247 -11.85 -4.39 23.08
C MET A 247 -10.65 -5.36 22.99
N GLU A 248 -10.86 -6.58 22.50
CA GLU A 248 -9.77 -7.55 22.29
C GLU A 248 -8.80 -7.13 21.17
N TYR A 249 -9.27 -6.42 20.14
CA TYR A 249 -8.38 -5.78 19.17
C TYR A 249 -7.51 -4.70 19.83
N GLY A 250 -8.12 -3.80 20.61
CA GLY A 250 -7.42 -2.75 21.35
C GLY A 250 -6.36 -3.32 22.31
N TYR A 251 -6.64 -4.45 22.97
CA TYR A 251 -5.69 -5.15 23.83
C TYR A 251 -4.46 -5.62 23.04
N ASN A 252 -4.66 -6.30 21.91
CA ASN A 252 -3.57 -6.77 21.06
C ASN A 252 -2.82 -5.61 20.39
N GLN A 253 -3.48 -4.48 20.12
CA GLN A 253 -2.88 -3.24 19.64
C GLN A 253 -1.94 -2.63 20.69
N LEU A 254 -2.39 -2.50 21.95
CA LEU A 254 -1.53 -2.04 23.05
C LEU A 254 -0.35 -2.98 23.30
N MET A 255 -0.53 -4.30 23.15
CA MET A 255 0.58 -5.27 23.22
C MET A 255 1.56 -5.18 22.03
N SER A 256 1.18 -4.52 20.94
CA SER A 256 2.05 -4.30 19.77
C SER A 256 3.02 -3.12 19.93
N VAL A 257 2.92 -2.37 21.05
CA VAL A 257 3.67 -1.15 21.36
C VAL A 257 4.78 -1.45 22.39
N ALA A 258 6.00 -0.98 22.16
CA ALA A 258 7.10 -1.15 23.11
C ALA A 258 6.83 -0.49 24.50
N PRO A 259 7.55 -0.88 25.57
CA PRO A 259 7.38 -0.27 26.91
C PRO A 259 7.64 1.23 26.92
N ASN A 260 6.77 1.99 27.61
CA ASN A 260 6.77 3.46 27.65
C ASN A 260 6.63 4.12 26.25
N GLY A 261 6.01 3.42 25.30
CA GLY A 261 5.85 3.88 23.93
C GLY A 261 4.69 4.86 23.73
N ILE A 262 4.77 5.64 22.66
CA ILE A 262 3.68 6.50 22.18
C ILE A 262 2.98 5.77 21.03
N LEU A 263 1.66 5.67 21.06
CA LEU A 263 0.83 5.08 20.02
C LEU A 263 -0.06 6.16 19.40
N ILE A 264 0.17 6.48 18.12
CA ILE A 264 -0.71 7.37 17.36
C ILE A 264 -1.86 6.55 16.76
N THR A 265 -3.09 6.86 17.16
CA THR A 265 -4.35 6.25 16.70
C THR A 265 -5.09 7.21 15.75
N HIS A 266 -6.16 6.75 15.08
CA HIS A 266 -6.82 7.53 14.03
C HIS A 266 -8.34 7.70 14.17
N GLY A 267 -9.04 6.91 14.98
CA GLY A 267 -10.50 7.00 15.08
C GLY A 267 -11.09 6.34 16.32
N ASP A 268 -12.42 6.28 16.33
CA ASP A 268 -13.16 5.89 17.53
C ASP A 268 -12.88 4.43 17.93
N THR A 269 -12.77 3.54 16.94
CA THR A 269 -12.58 2.09 17.10
C THR A 269 -11.15 1.65 17.41
N ASP A 270 -10.15 2.55 17.35
CA ASP A 270 -8.76 2.27 17.76
C ASP A 270 -8.26 3.15 18.92
N THR A 271 -9.03 4.18 19.31
CA THR A 271 -8.68 5.12 20.39
C THR A 271 -9.41 4.82 21.71
N TYR A 272 -10.74 4.95 21.74
CA TYR A 272 -11.51 4.78 22.99
C TYR A 272 -11.40 3.39 23.64
N PRO A 273 -11.35 2.26 22.88
CA PRO A 273 -11.09 0.95 23.47
C PRO A 273 -9.73 0.92 24.19
N GLY A 274 -8.72 1.58 23.63
CA GLY A 274 -7.39 1.70 24.24
C GLY A 274 -7.40 2.47 25.55
N TRP A 275 -8.01 3.66 25.59
CA TRP A 275 -8.14 4.43 26.83
C TRP A 275 -8.97 3.69 27.89
N LEU A 276 -10.06 3.02 27.50
CA LEU A 276 -10.88 2.22 28.43
C LEU A 276 -10.15 0.99 28.97
N LEU A 277 -9.33 0.33 28.15
CA LEU A 277 -8.43 -0.74 28.59
C LEU A 277 -7.38 -0.26 29.59
N GLN A 278 -6.89 0.98 29.45
CA GLN A 278 -5.97 1.59 30.39
C GLN A 278 -6.66 1.94 31.71
N SER A 279 -7.80 2.62 31.68
CA SER A 279 -8.50 3.09 32.89
C SER A 279 -9.17 1.96 33.67
N ALA A 280 -10.14 1.27 33.07
CA ALA A 280 -10.99 0.30 33.76
C ALA A 280 -10.32 -1.07 33.97
N TYR A 281 -9.27 -1.39 33.20
CA TYR A 281 -8.61 -2.70 33.22
C TYR A 281 -7.10 -2.67 33.51
N GLY A 282 -6.46 -1.49 33.63
CA GLY A 282 -5.03 -1.37 33.92
C GLY A 282 -4.11 -1.99 32.85
N VAL A 283 -4.57 -2.10 31.61
CA VAL A 283 -3.81 -2.71 30.51
C VAL A 283 -2.90 -1.66 29.87
N ARG A 284 -1.58 -1.88 29.95
CA ARG A 284 -0.55 -1.01 29.36
C ARG A 284 -0.73 0.49 29.68
N PRO A 285 -0.86 0.89 30.96
CA PRO A 285 -0.91 2.30 31.36
C PRO A 285 0.43 3.04 31.14
N ASP A 286 1.49 2.32 30.74
CA ASP A 286 2.76 2.90 30.30
C ASP A 286 2.72 3.44 28.86
N VAL A 287 1.70 3.10 28.05
CA VAL A 287 1.59 3.56 26.66
C VAL A 287 0.85 4.89 26.59
N GLN A 288 1.44 5.91 25.96
CA GLN A 288 0.70 7.14 25.66
C GLN A 288 -0.10 6.96 24.36
N ILE A 289 -1.42 6.87 24.44
CA ILE A 289 -2.32 6.82 23.28
C ILE A 289 -2.68 8.25 22.88
N ILE A 290 -2.42 8.64 21.62
CA ILE A 290 -2.71 9.98 21.09
C ILE A 290 -3.52 9.85 19.79
N CYS A 291 -4.73 10.42 19.78
CA CYS A 291 -5.62 10.39 18.62
C CYS A 291 -5.25 11.48 17.61
N LEU A 292 -4.83 11.09 16.40
CA LEU A 292 -4.33 12.04 15.39
C LEU A 292 -5.35 13.13 15.01
N PRO A 293 -6.64 12.84 14.75
CA PRO A 293 -7.63 13.90 14.51
C PRO A 293 -7.75 14.93 15.64
N LEU A 294 -7.55 14.54 16.90
CA LEU A 294 -7.54 15.49 18.03
C LEU A 294 -6.25 16.32 18.03
N LEU A 295 -5.12 15.66 17.84
CA LEU A 295 -3.79 16.27 17.76
C LEU A 295 -3.67 17.28 16.62
N LEU A 296 -4.27 17.02 15.45
CA LEU A 296 -4.30 17.97 14.33
C LEU A 296 -5.40 19.03 14.51
N GLY A 297 -6.58 18.64 14.99
CA GLY A 297 -7.76 19.52 15.11
C GLY A 297 -7.70 20.58 16.22
N PHE A 298 -7.02 20.29 17.34
CA PHE A 298 -7.03 21.18 18.52
C PHE A 298 -5.65 21.78 18.79
N ASN A 299 -5.53 23.10 18.54
CA ASN A 299 -4.27 23.83 18.63
C ASN A 299 -3.67 23.84 20.04
N ASP A 300 -4.49 24.00 21.08
CA ASP A 300 -4.01 24.08 22.46
C ASP A 300 -3.50 22.71 22.97
N TYR A 301 -4.27 21.65 22.76
CA TYR A 301 -3.88 20.25 23.01
C TYR A 301 -2.58 19.89 22.27
N ARG A 302 -2.44 20.29 21.00
CA ARG A 302 -1.18 20.11 20.25
C ARG A 302 -0.04 20.91 20.86
N ARG A 303 -0.24 22.19 21.18
CA ARG A 303 0.81 23.04 21.79
C ARG A 303 1.29 22.47 23.12
N GLU A 304 0.40 21.88 23.91
CA GLU A 304 0.73 21.18 25.16
C GLU A 304 1.54 19.90 24.89
N LEU A 305 1.01 18.96 24.09
CA LEU A 305 1.70 17.69 23.77
C LEU A 305 3.04 17.86 23.04
N MET A 306 3.20 18.93 22.26
CA MET A 306 4.44 19.24 21.53
C MET A 306 5.41 20.13 22.32
N GLY A 307 4.95 20.80 23.39
CA GLY A 307 5.74 21.79 24.14
C GLY A 307 6.11 23.06 23.33
N LYS A 308 5.55 23.21 22.12
CA LYS A 308 5.82 24.31 21.17
C LYS A 308 4.62 24.54 20.27
N GLU A 309 4.51 25.75 19.75
CA GLU A 309 3.61 26.06 18.63
C GLU A 309 4.25 25.62 17.32
N LEU A 310 3.42 25.22 16.35
CA LEU A 310 3.83 24.74 15.03
C LEU A 310 3.25 25.65 13.93
N THR A 311 3.90 25.67 12.77
CA THR A 311 3.48 26.45 11.59
C THR A 311 3.58 25.56 10.35
N TRP A 312 2.54 25.56 9.53
CA TRP A 312 2.37 24.69 8.36
C TRP A 312 1.61 25.42 7.25
N GLU A 313 1.88 25.08 5.99
CA GLU A 313 1.11 25.55 4.83
C GLU A 313 -0.07 24.59 4.50
N ASP A 314 0.09 23.29 4.74
CA ASP A 314 -0.97 22.28 4.56
C ASP A 314 -0.99 21.18 5.66
N GLN A 315 -1.95 20.25 5.58
CA GLN A 315 -2.14 19.22 6.59
C GLN A 315 -1.15 18.05 6.49
N ASP A 316 -0.60 17.78 5.31
CA ASP A 316 0.36 16.70 5.10
C ASP A 316 1.74 17.14 5.65
N GLU A 317 2.10 18.43 5.48
CA GLU A 317 3.25 19.03 6.16
C GLU A 317 3.10 18.95 7.69
N LEU A 318 1.94 19.35 8.24
CA LEU A 318 1.71 19.30 9.69
C LEU A 318 1.81 17.86 10.22
N LEU A 319 1.23 16.88 9.52
CA LEU A 319 1.35 15.46 9.85
C LEU A 319 2.83 15.02 9.89
N ILE A 320 3.58 15.30 8.83
CA ILE A 320 4.99 14.91 8.72
C ILE A 320 5.85 15.61 9.79
N GLN A 321 5.59 16.88 10.08
CA GLN A 321 6.28 17.63 11.14
C GLN A 321 6.00 17.00 12.52
N VAL A 322 4.73 16.76 12.84
CA VAL A 322 4.30 16.16 14.11
C VAL A 322 4.89 14.76 14.31
N ILE A 323 4.84 13.89 13.29
CA ILE A 323 5.37 12.52 13.40
C ILE A 323 6.90 12.52 13.57
N ASN A 324 7.64 13.41 12.91
CA ASN A 324 9.09 13.51 13.12
C ASN A 324 9.44 14.11 14.49
N ASP A 325 8.71 15.13 14.95
CA ASP A 325 8.86 15.72 16.29
C ASP A 325 8.55 14.73 17.44
N PHE A 326 7.72 13.71 17.19
CA PHE A 326 7.53 12.59 18.11
C PHE A 326 8.60 11.50 17.95
N ALA A 327 9.17 11.33 16.76
CA ALA A 327 10.22 10.33 16.48
C ALA A 327 11.59 10.70 17.05
N ASP A 328 11.87 12.00 17.21
CA ASP A 328 13.09 12.54 17.81
C ASP A 328 13.06 12.53 19.35
N ARG A 329 11.97 12.05 19.97
CA ARG A 329 11.83 11.86 21.42
C ARG A 329 12.45 10.54 21.90
N PRO A 330 12.83 10.41 23.19
CA PRO A 330 13.30 9.13 23.74
C PRO A 330 12.19 8.06 23.84
N GLU A 331 10.92 8.46 23.93
CA GLU A 331 9.77 7.55 24.01
C GLU A 331 9.56 6.79 22.68
N PRO A 332 9.38 5.46 22.70
CA PRO A 332 9.15 4.68 21.48
C PRO A 332 7.87 5.04 20.71
N LEU A 333 7.96 5.90 19.69
CA LEU A 333 6.86 6.16 18.75
C LEU A 333 6.43 4.94 17.92
N HIS A 334 5.11 4.71 17.87
CA HIS A 334 4.42 3.74 17.03
C HIS A 334 3.18 4.39 16.38
N ILE A 335 2.84 3.91 15.18
CA ILE A 335 1.63 4.29 14.43
C ILE A 335 0.70 3.08 14.38
N ALA A 336 -0.59 3.24 14.67
CA ALA A 336 -1.56 2.15 14.60
C ALA A 336 -1.67 1.57 13.18
N ALA A 337 -1.87 0.25 13.03
CA ALA A 337 -2.04 -0.39 11.71
C ALA A 337 -3.33 0.05 10.98
N THR A 338 -4.28 0.63 11.72
CA THR A 338 -5.50 1.31 11.25
C THR A 338 -5.25 2.66 10.56
N ALA A 339 -4.04 3.21 10.63
CA ALA A 339 -3.72 4.52 10.07
C ALA A 339 -3.80 4.56 8.54
N SER A 340 -4.77 5.32 7.99
CA SER A 340 -4.92 5.52 6.55
C SER A 340 -3.80 6.33 5.88
N TYR A 341 -2.94 6.95 6.69
CA TYR A 341 -1.88 7.88 6.30
C TYR A 341 -0.47 7.26 6.34
N LEU A 342 -0.35 5.92 6.40
CA LEU A 342 0.95 5.23 6.48
C LEU A 342 1.83 5.48 5.25
N LYS A 343 1.26 5.68 4.07
CA LYS A 343 1.98 5.87 2.79
C LYS A 343 2.65 7.25 2.68
N GLU A 344 2.15 8.26 3.40
CA GLU A 344 2.71 9.61 3.50
C GLU A 344 4.00 9.64 4.34
N LEU A 345 4.21 8.63 5.20
CA LEU A 345 5.38 8.53 6.07
C LEU A 345 6.60 7.93 5.34
N ARG A 346 7.78 8.06 5.94
CA ARG A 346 9.03 7.50 5.40
C ARG A 346 9.01 5.97 5.51
N GLN A 347 8.64 5.27 4.44
CA GLN A 347 8.41 3.80 4.44
C GLN A 347 9.58 2.98 5.03
N LYS A 348 10.82 3.37 4.74
CA LYS A 348 12.04 2.72 5.28
C LYS A 348 12.22 2.80 6.81
N ASP A 349 11.42 3.63 7.46
CA ASP A 349 11.46 3.89 8.90
C ASP A 349 10.22 3.29 9.63
N LEU A 350 9.32 2.60 8.90
CA LEU A 350 8.16 1.90 9.45
C LEU A 350 8.47 0.41 9.63
N TYR A 351 8.47 -0.04 10.88
CA TYR A 351 8.78 -1.43 11.26
C TYR A 351 7.53 -2.09 11.87
N LEU A 352 6.94 -3.08 11.18
CA LEU A 352 5.71 -3.74 11.63
C LEU A 352 5.98 -4.63 12.86
N THR A 353 5.51 -4.25 14.05
CA THR A 353 5.69 -4.98 15.31
C THR A 353 4.45 -5.76 15.77
N GLY A 354 3.34 -5.63 15.04
CA GLY A 354 2.06 -6.24 15.38
C GLY A 354 0.90 -5.51 14.69
N LEU A 355 -0.09 -5.07 15.46
CA LEU A 355 -1.14 -4.13 15.04
C LEU A 355 -0.68 -2.65 15.09
N ALA A 356 0.65 -2.44 15.12
CA ALA A 356 1.28 -1.15 15.08
C ALA A 356 2.60 -1.23 14.29
N PHE A 357 2.98 -0.10 13.70
CA PHE A 357 4.28 0.12 13.08
C PHE A 357 5.14 0.96 14.04
N ARG A 358 6.23 0.40 14.56
CA ARG A 358 7.28 1.15 15.24
C ARG A 358 7.91 2.09 14.21
N TYR A 359 7.84 3.41 14.44
CA TYR A 359 8.51 4.38 13.57
C TYR A 359 9.89 4.71 14.15
N SER A 360 10.96 4.46 13.39
CA SER A 360 12.33 4.66 13.86
C SER A 360 13.32 4.90 12.72
N ASN A 361 14.32 5.73 12.97
CA ASN A 361 15.44 5.98 12.06
C ASN A 361 16.60 4.97 12.23
N THR A 362 16.51 4.04 13.19
CA THR A 362 17.44 2.93 13.39
C THR A 362 16.76 1.58 13.12
N PRO A 363 17.52 0.53 12.75
CA PRO A 363 16.95 -0.81 12.55
C PRO A 363 16.34 -1.38 13.83
N VAL A 364 15.16 -1.99 13.70
CA VAL A 364 14.42 -2.66 14.78
C VAL A 364 14.27 -4.14 14.43
N ASP A 365 14.49 -5.04 15.39
CA ASP A 365 14.07 -6.44 15.26
C ASP A 365 12.55 -6.55 15.42
N ASN A 366 11.83 -6.09 14.39
CA ASN A 366 10.38 -6.08 14.37
C ASN A 366 9.81 -7.49 14.24
N ILE A 367 10.58 -8.40 13.64
CA ILE A 367 10.26 -9.82 13.47
C ILE A 367 10.28 -10.56 14.81
N GLY A 368 11.32 -10.40 15.62
CA GLY A 368 11.40 -10.98 16.96
C GLY A 368 10.25 -10.50 17.85
N LEU A 369 9.98 -9.19 17.83
CA LEU A 369 8.85 -8.57 18.56
C LEU A 369 7.50 -9.11 18.07
N LEU A 370 7.28 -9.18 16.76
CA LEU A 370 6.05 -9.68 16.15
C LEU A 370 5.82 -11.17 16.48
N ALA A 371 6.87 -11.99 16.44
CA ALA A 371 6.80 -13.39 16.80
C ALA A 371 6.59 -13.62 18.30
N GLN A 372 7.15 -12.74 19.16
CA GLN A 372 6.83 -12.73 20.60
C GLN A 372 5.37 -12.35 20.83
N ASN A 373 4.85 -11.34 20.13
CA ASN A 373 3.47 -10.90 20.24
C ASN A 373 2.50 -12.04 19.88
N TYR A 374 2.70 -12.69 18.73
CA TYR A 374 1.92 -13.87 18.33
C TYR A 374 1.99 -15.02 19.35
N ARG A 375 3.18 -15.34 19.87
CA ARG A 375 3.39 -16.50 20.76
C ARG A 375 2.92 -16.30 22.20
N SER A 376 2.85 -15.07 22.70
CA SER A 376 2.77 -14.86 24.16
C SER A 376 1.99 -13.64 24.63
N ASN A 377 1.87 -12.57 23.82
CA ASN A 377 1.21 -11.34 24.27
C ASN A 377 -0.20 -11.18 23.69
N TRP A 378 -0.47 -11.76 22.52
CA TRP A 378 -1.76 -11.64 21.84
C TRP A 378 -2.81 -12.65 22.29
N ARG A 379 -4.03 -12.18 22.49
CA ARG A 379 -5.24 -12.98 22.67
C ARG A 379 -5.78 -13.36 21.28
N LEU A 380 -5.56 -14.60 20.88
CA LEU A 380 -5.93 -15.08 19.53
C LEU A 380 -7.28 -15.80 19.47
N GLU A 381 -7.93 -16.09 20.61
CA GLU A 381 -9.14 -16.92 20.61
C GLU A 381 -10.33 -16.24 19.90
N GLN A 382 -10.55 -14.93 20.08
CA GLN A 382 -11.60 -14.18 19.35
C GLN A 382 -11.36 -14.11 17.82
N LEU A 383 -10.13 -14.41 17.39
CA LEU A 383 -9.74 -14.47 15.99
C LEU A 383 -9.91 -15.89 15.40
N ARG A 384 -10.07 -16.91 16.24
CA ARG A 384 -10.42 -18.28 15.87
C ARG A 384 -11.93 -18.53 15.96
N GLN A 385 -12.59 -17.91 16.94
CA GLN A 385 -14.02 -18.00 17.19
C GLN A 385 -14.58 -16.60 17.50
N PRO A 386 -15.50 -16.05 16.67
CA PRO A 386 -16.19 -14.79 16.94
C PRO A 386 -16.81 -14.70 18.34
N LEU A 387 -16.85 -13.48 18.89
CA LEU A 387 -17.49 -13.17 20.18
C LEU A 387 -18.92 -12.62 20.02
N ALA A 388 -19.31 -12.28 18.79
CA ALA A 388 -20.65 -11.88 18.40
C ALA A 388 -20.96 -12.41 16.98
N ASP A 389 -22.18 -12.16 16.52
CA ASP A 389 -22.62 -12.44 15.15
C ASP A 389 -22.98 -11.14 14.40
N GLY A 390 -23.02 -11.21 13.07
CA GLY A 390 -23.63 -10.18 12.21
C GLY A 390 -23.01 -8.77 12.34
N PRO A 391 -23.82 -7.70 12.32
CA PRO A 391 -23.35 -6.30 12.33
C PRO A 391 -22.38 -5.94 13.47
N VAL A 392 -22.53 -6.53 14.66
CA VAL A 392 -21.64 -6.26 15.81
C VAL A 392 -20.26 -6.86 15.57
N GLN A 393 -20.21 -8.12 15.11
CA GLN A 393 -18.95 -8.78 14.77
C GLN A 393 -18.27 -8.14 13.55
N ALA A 394 -19.04 -7.58 12.62
CA ALA A 394 -18.50 -6.87 11.45
C ALA A 394 -17.69 -5.61 11.79
N VAL A 395 -17.88 -5.00 12.98
CA VAL A 395 -16.99 -3.93 13.49
C VAL A 395 -15.63 -4.52 13.88
N ALA A 396 -15.63 -5.59 14.68
CA ALA A 396 -14.40 -6.27 15.08
C ALA A 396 -13.66 -6.85 13.87
N ASP A 397 -14.36 -7.45 12.90
CA ASP A 397 -13.74 -8.03 11.72
C ASP A 397 -13.13 -6.97 10.78
N GLN A 398 -13.72 -5.76 10.71
CA GLN A 398 -13.09 -4.62 10.04
C GLN A 398 -11.74 -4.25 10.66
N LEU A 399 -11.57 -4.38 11.98
CA LEU A 399 -10.28 -4.19 12.64
C LEU A 399 -9.37 -5.41 12.45
N ASN A 400 -9.93 -6.63 12.53
CA ASN A 400 -9.19 -7.88 12.44
C ASN A 400 -8.47 -8.07 11.09
N GLN A 401 -8.88 -7.41 10.01
CA GLN A 401 -8.10 -7.42 8.75
C GLN A 401 -6.65 -6.93 8.95
N ASN A 402 -6.38 -6.08 9.95
CA ASN A 402 -5.06 -5.52 10.22
C ASN A 402 -4.06 -6.53 10.82
N TYR A 403 -4.50 -7.72 11.25
CA TYR A 403 -3.58 -8.81 11.55
C TYR A 403 -2.96 -9.42 10.28
N ILE A 404 -3.64 -9.34 9.12
CA ILE A 404 -3.22 -10.06 7.90
C ILE A 404 -1.76 -9.76 7.51
N PRO A 405 -1.29 -8.50 7.42
CA PRO A 405 0.11 -8.22 7.09
C PRO A 405 1.10 -8.84 8.10
N ALA A 406 0.80 -8.73 9.39
CA ALA A 406 1.61 -9.26 10.47
C ALA A 406 1.69 -10.80 10.46
N LEU A 407 0.58 -11.49 10.18
CA LEU A 407 0.57 -12.94 10.04
C LEU A 407 1.26 -13.41 8.74
N LEU A 408 1.25 -12.60 7.67
CA LEU A 408 1.94 -12.90 6.41
C LEU A 408 3.46 -12.76 6.50
N GLU A 409 3.98 -11.78 7.24
CA GLU A 409 5.42 -11.68 7.55
C GLU A 409 5.90 -12.95 8.29
N LEU A 410 5.20 -13.31 9.36
CA LEU A 410 5.47 -14.53 10.14
C LEU A 410 5.40 -15.81 9.29
N TYR A 411 4.41 -15.91 8.39
CA TYR A 411 4.28 -17.04 7.49
C TYR A 411 5.46 -17.12 6.52
N THR A 412 5.84 -16.00 5.92
CA THR A 412 6.96 -15.89 4.97
C THR A 412 8.29 -16.29 5.60
N LEU A 413 8.49 -15.99 6.89
CA LEU A 413 9.67 -16.40 7.65
C LEU A 413 9.66 -17.90 7.97
N GLN A 414 8.52 -18.47 8.33
CA GLN A 414 8.36 -19.92 8.54
C GLN A 414 8.65 -20.72 7.25
N GLN A 415 8.39 -20.17 6.07
CA GLN A 415 8.77 -20.82 4.80
C GLN A 415 10.28 -20.76 4.52
N LYS A 416 11.01 -19.80 5.10
CA LYS A 416 12.47 -19.66 4.96
C LYS A 416 13.24 -20.57 5.92
N ASP A 417 12.72 -20.82 7.12
CA ASP A 417 13.32 -21.73 8.10
C ASP A 417 12.25 -22.41 8.98
N LEU A 418 12.27 -23.74 9.01
CA LEU A 418 11.39 -24.60 9.80
C LEU A 418 11.54 -24.39 11.32
N ALA A 419 12.68 -23.87 11.80
CA ALA A 419 12.86 -23.50 13.21
C ALA A 419 11.92 -22.35 13.64
N ASN A 420 11.40 -21.57 12.69
CA ASN A 420 10.45 -20.48 12.94
C ASN A 420 8.97 -20.92 12.94
N HIS A 421 8.68 -22.23 13.00
CA HIS A 421 7.30 -22.73 12.97
C HIS A 421 6.41 -22.12 14.08
N LEU A 422 5.20 -21.73 13.70
CA LEU A 422 4.16 -21.17 14.54
C LEU A 422 2.87 -21.98 14.39
N GLU A 423 2.44 -22.60 15.48
CA GLU A 423 1.24 -23.43 15.52
C GLU A 423 -0.01 -22.59 15.26
N GLY A 424 -0.90 -23.07 14.37
CA GLY A 424 -2.17 -22.41 14.05
C GLY A 424 -2.07 -21.16 13.17
N LEU A 425 -0.88 -20.74 12.72
CA LEU A 425 -0.67 -19.50 11.99
C LEU A 425 -1.48 -19.39 10.69
N LEU A 426 -1.38 -20.39 9.80
CA LEU A 426 -2.09 -20.39 8.52
C LEU A 426 -3.62 -20.51 8.71
N PRO A 427 -4.17 -21.46 9.51
CA PRO A 427 -5.61 -21.51 9.78
C PRO A 427 -6.18 -20.20 10.37
N LEU A 428 -5.43 -19.51 11.22
CA LEU A 428 -5.84 -18.21 11.76
C LEU A 428 -5.94 -17.13 10.67
N LEU A 429 -4.90 -17.05 9.83
CA LEU A 429 -4.81 -16.14 8.70
C LEU A 429 -5.95 -16.40 7.68
N GLU A 430 -6.28 -17.66 7.42
CA GLU A 430 -7.42 -18.08 6.60
C GLU A 430 -8.77 -17.67 7.26
N THR A 431 -8.95 -17.92 8.56
CA THR A 431 -10.17 -17.57 9.32
C THR A 431 -10.44 -16.06 9.39
N ILE A 432 -9.38 -15.25 9.42
CA ILE A 432 -9.49 -13.79 9.34
C ILE A 432 -9.83 -13.37 7.90
N ALA A 433 -9.11 -13.90 6.90
CA ALA A 433 -9.34 -13.56 5.49
C ALA A 433 -10.74 -13.96 5.00
N GLU A 434 -11.31 -15.07 5.48
CA GLU A 434 -12.68 -15.49 5.15
C GLU A 434 -13.71 -14.48 5.65
N ARG A 435 -13.66 -14.12 6.94
CA ARG A 435 -14.61 -13.17 7.55
C ARG A 435 -14.57 -11.78 6.91
N VAL A 436 -13.42 -11.33 6.43
CA VAL A 436 -13.26 -10.02 5.76
C VAL A 436 -13.36 -10.09 4.23
N GLY A 437 -13.74 -11.24 3.67
CA GLY A 437 -13.93 -11.42 2.22
C GLY A 437 -12.66 -11.45 1.38
N LYS A 438 -11.48 -11.58 2.01
CA LYS A 438 -10.15 -11.53 1.40
C LYS A 438 -9.53 -12.90 1.08
N THR A 439 -10.26 -14.01 1.21
CA THR A 439 -9.74 -15.36 0.88
C THR A 439 -9.10 -15.46 -0.51
N GLY A 440 -9.61 -14.70 -1.49
CA GLY A 440 -9.01 -14.62 -2.83
C GLY A 440 -7.65 -13.91 -2.86
N GLU A 441 -7.52 -12.76 -2.19
CA GLU A 441 -6.25 -12.03 -2.05
C GLU A 441 -5.22 -12.86 -1.29
N LEU A 442 -5.64 -13.50 -0.19
CA LEU A 442 -4.80 -14.38 0.61
C LEU A 442 -4.33 -15.59 -0.21
N ALA A 443 -5.24 -16.27 -0.91
CA ALA A 443 -4.89 -17.42 -1.74
C ALA A 443 -3.96 -17.04 -2.91
N GLN A 444 -4.04 -15.81 -3.43
CA GLN A 444 -3.09 -15.31 -4.41
C GLN A 444 -1.71 -15.04 -3.79
N TYR A 445 -1.64 -14.48 -2.57
CA TYR A 445 -0.36 -14.26 -1.89
C TYR A 445 0.33 -15.57 -1.51
N LEU A 446 -0.42 -16.53 -0.95
CA LEU A 446 0.12 -17.83 -0.50
C LEU A 446 0.54 -18.74 -1.66
N ARG A 447 -0.07 -18.59 -2.84
CA ARG A 447 0.33 -19.28 -4.08
C ARG A 447 1.41 -18.49 -4.80
N ALA A 448 2.67 -18.75 -4.46
CA ALA A 448 3.82 -18.26 -5.24
C ALA A 448 3.77 -18.66 -6.74
N ASP A 449 2.93 -19.64 -7.11
CA ASP A 449 2.78 -20.20 -8.45
C ASP A 449 1.67 -19.57 -9.33
N ASP A 450 0.87 -18.62 -8.82
CA ASP A 450 -0.06 -17.81 -9.64
C ASP A 450 0.36 -16.33 -9.65
N PRO A 451 1.55 -16.01 -10.22
CA PRO A 451 2.06 -14.66 -10.21
C PRO A 451 1.12 -13.74 -11.00
N PRO A 452 0.87 -12.51 -10.54
CA PRO A 452 -0.19 -11.64 -11.07
C PRO A 452 -0.11 -11.56 -12.59
N GLN A 453 -1.23 -11.74 -13.30
CA GLN A 453 -1.23 -11.62 -14.76
C GLN A 453 -0.81 -10.20 -15.14
N LEU A 454 0.43 -10.05 -15.64
CA LEU A 454 1.02 -8.78 -16.08
C LEU A 454 0.97 -8.67 -17.60
N ALA A 455 1.32 -9.72 -18.34
CA ALA A 455 1.37 -9.70 -19.80
C ALA A 455 -0.02 -9.58 -20.46
N SER A 456 -0.12 -8.79 -21.53
CA SER A 456 -1.26 -8.78 -22.45
C SER A 456 -1.08 -9.82 -23.57
N LYS A 457 -2.09 -9.97 -24.44
CA LYS A 457 -1.98 -10.74 -25.69
C LYS A 457 -1.31 -9.98 -26.84
N GLU A 458 -1.04 -8.68 -26.68
CA GLU A 458 -0.50 -7.78 -27.73
C GLU A 458 0.85 -7.15 -27.31
N HIS A 459 1.57 -7.84 -26.44
CA HIS A 459 2.88 -7.53 -25.87
C HIS A 459 4.05 -7.36 -26.88
N GLY A 460 3.86 -7.68 -28.18
CA GLY A 460 4.83 -7.42 -29.26
C GLY A 460 6.04 -8.37 -29.34
N LEU A 461 6.45 -9.00 -28.24
CA LEU A 461 7.55 -9.98 -28.19
C LEU A 461 7.13 -11.39 -28.64
N ARG A 462 8.12 -12.27 -28.85
CA ARG A 462 7.94 -13.72 -29.13
C ARG A 462 8.91 -14.53 -28.30
N ALA A 463 8.53 -15.73 -27.89
CA ALA A 463 9.39 -16.63 -27.09
C ALA A 463 10.73 -16.94 -27.79
N LYS A 464 10.72 -17.08 -29.12
CA LYS A 464 11.93 -17.26 -29.95
C LYS A 464 12.91 -16.07 -29.89
N ASN A 465 12.42 -14.85 -29.67
CA ASN A 465 13.29 -13.68 -29.55
C ASN A 465 13.90 -13.60 -28.15
N ILE A 466 13.12 -13.94 -27.11
CA ILE A 466 13.60 -13.99 -25.73
C ILE A 466 14.67 -15.09 -25.57
N HIS A 467 14.42 -16.30 -26.08
CA HIS A 467 15.41 -17.38 -26.07
C HIS A 467 16.68 -17.03 -26.88
N LYS A 468 16.59 -16.15 -27.89
CA LYS A 468 17.78 -15.69 -28.63
C LYS A 468 18.68 -14.76 -27.80
N GLY A 469 18.11 -14.03 -26.84
CA GLY A 469 18.86 -13.18 -25.91
C GLY A 469 19.36 -13.92 -24.67
N ALA A 470 19.35 -15.26 -24.68
CA ALA A 470 19.84 -16.10 -23.60
C ALA A 470 20.78 -17.20 -24.13
N VAL A 471 21.78 -17.54 -23.32
CA VAL A 471 22.80 -18.56 -23.62
C VAL A 471 22.85 -19.60 -22.51
N TYR A 472 23.16 -20.84 -22.86
CA TYR A 472 23.30 -21.94 -21.90
C TYR A 472 24.69 -21.92 -21.26
N VAL A 473 24.75 -21.71 -19.95
CA VAL A 473 25.93 -21.84 -19.12
C VAL A 473 26.05 -23.31 -18.69
N PRO A 474 27.10 -24.04 -19.09
CA PRO A 474 27.26 -25.45 -18.74
C PRO A 474 27.64 -25.63 -17.27
N GLY A 475 27.00 -26.59 -16.59
CA GLY A 475 27.30 -26.91 -15.19
C GLY A 475 28.73 -27.38 -14.96
N GLY A 476 29.24 -27.17 -13.75
CA GLY A 476 30.63 -27.42 -13.37
C GLY A 476 30.92 -27.09 -11.91
N ILE A 477 32.18 -26.79 -11.59
CA ILE A 477 32.61 -26.43 -10.23
C ILE A 477 33.12 -24.99 -10.23
N LEU A 478 32.52 -24.16 -9.38
CA LEU A 478 33.07 -22.86 -9.01
C LEU A 478 34.12 -23.06 -7.90
N PHE A 479 35.27 -22.39 -8.03
CA PHE A 479 36.33 -22.37 -7.02
C PHE A 479 36.43 -20.95 -6.45
N GLN A 480 35.81 -20.73 -5.29
CA GLN A 480 35.81 -19.43 -4.63
C GLN A 480 37.17 -19.14 -3.98
N GLY A 481 37.47 -17.85 -3.81
CA GLY A 481 38.70 -17.36 -3.19
C GLY A 481 39.93 -17.28 -4.12
N ALA A 482 40.72 -16.23 -3.92
CA ALA A 482 42.00 -16.03 -4.61
C ALA A 482 43.19 -16.74 -3.90
N SER A 483 43.01 -17.18 -2.65
CA SER A 483 44.11 -17.53 -1.73
C SER A 483 43.99 -18.93 -1.12
N LYS A 484 44.40 -19.95 -1.89
CA LYS A 484 44.77 -21.34 -1.51
C LYS A 484 43.75 -22.24 -0.78
N GLU A 485 42.88 -21.73 0.07
CA GLU A 485 41.81 -22.52 0.71
C GLU A 485 40.54 -22.35 -0.12
N LYS A 486 40.27 -23.33 -0.99
CA LYS A 486 39.23 -23.25 -2.02
C LYS A 486 37.96 -23.93 -1.57
N GLU A 487 36.94 -23.14 -1.25
CA GLU A 487 35.57 -23.63 -1.26
C GLU A 487 35.17 -24.00 -2.70
N GLN A 488 34.45 -25.11 -2.85
CA GLN A 488 34.07 -25.69 -4.14
C GLN A 488 32.56 -25.82 -4.20
N VAL A 489 31.92 -24.92 -4.95
CA VAL A 489 30.46 -24.93 -5.15
C VAL A 489 30.16 -25.66 -6.46
N SER A 490 29.29 -26.67 -6.40
CA SER A 490 28.80 -27.34 -7.61
C SER A 490 27.69 -26.51 -8.25
N ILE A 491 27.92 -26.07 -9.49
CA ILE A 491 26.99 -25.24 -10.26
C ILE A 491 26.27 -26.12 -11.28
N ASN A 492 24.95 -26.15 -11.23
CA ASN A 492 24.12 -26.81 -12.26
C ASN A 492 24.17 -26.02 -13.57
N GLY A 493 23.79 -26.65 -14.69
CA GLY A 493 23.66 -25.92 -15.97
C GLY A 493 22.38 -25.09 -16.01
N PHE A 494 22.46 -23.83 -16.42
CA PHE A 494 21.34 -22.87 -16.48
C PHE A 494 21.39 -22.04 -17.76
N TRP A 495 20.32 -21.30 -18.08
CA TRP A 495 20.34 -20.31 -19.15
C TRP A 495 20.41 -18.91 -18.54
N MET A 496 21.21 -18.01 -19.12
CA MET A 496 21.38 -16.63 -18.64
C MET A 496 21.22 -15.66 -19.80
N GLN A 497 20.65 -14.48 -19.55
CA GLN A 497 20.62 -13.41 -20.55
C GLN A 497 22.04 -13.01 -20.96
N THR A 498 22.27 -12.83 -22.26
CA THR A 498 23.61 -12.55 -22.83
C THR A 498 24.16 -11.18 -22.43
N THR A 499 23.28 -10.27 -22.05
CA THR A 499 23.54 -8.86 -21.75
C THR A 499 22.74 -8.44 -20.51
N GLU A 500 22.92 -7.22 -20.01
CA GLU A 500 21.93 -6.60 -19.12
C GLU A 500 20.58 -6.42 -19.85
N VAL A 501 19.48 -6.23 -19.10
CA VAL A 501 18.19 -5.83 -19.67
C VAL A 501 18.28 -4.40 -20.19
N SER A 502 17.96 -4.19 -21.47
CA SER A 502 18.02 -2.86 -22.10
C SER A 502 16.79 -1.99 -21.80
N ASN A 503 16.96 -0.67 -21.85
CA ASN A 503 15.88 0.32 -21.68
C ASN A 503 14.68 0.04 -22.61
N GLY A 504 14.92 -0.33 -23.87
CA GLY A 504 13.89 -0.67 -24.85
C GLY A 504 13.15 -1.96 -24.47
N SER A 505 13.87 -2.97 -23.97
CA SER A 505 13.27 -4.21 -23.45
C SER A 505 12.37 -3.94 -22.24
N TYR A 506 12.80 -3.05 -21.34
CA TYR A 506 12.05 -2.66 -20.16
C TYR A 506 10.86 -1.74 -20.48
N GLN A 507 11.00 -0.84 -21.45
CA GLN A 507 9.94 0.04 -21.93
C GLN A 507 8.74 -0.75 -22.49
N LEU A 508 8.98 -1.85 -23.21
CA LEU A 508 7.91 -2.74 -23.71
C LEU A 508 7.03 -3.30 -22.59
N PHE A 509 7.61 -3.57 -21.42
CA PHE A 509 6.88 -4.01 -20.23
C PHE A 509 6.02 -2.89 -19.64
N LEU A 510 6.58 -1.69 -19.46
CA LEU A 510 5.85 -0.52 -18.97
C LEU A 510 4.68 -0.15 -19.91
N GLU A 511 4.91 -0.19 -21.21
CA GLU A 511 3.86 0.05 -22.23
C GLU A 511 2.78 -1.02 -22.25
N ASP A 512 3.11 -2.29 -21.94
CA ASP A 512 2.13 -3.36 -21.83
C ASP A 512 1.26 -3.21 -20.57
N LEU A 513 1.84 -2.82 -19.42
CA LEU A 513 1.08 -2.47 -18.21
C LEU A 513 0.18 -1.25 -18.43
N LEU A 514 0.69 -0.20 -19.09
CA LEU A 514 -0.04 1.03 -19.39
C LEU A 514 -1.22 0.78 -20.33
N ARG A 515 -1.03 0.01 -21.42
CA ARG A 515 -2.12 -0.40 -22.34
C ARG A 515 -3.23 -1.17 -21.61
N GLN A 516 -2.87 -1.96 -20.61
CA GLN A 516 -3.81 -2.70 -19.76
C GLN A 516 -4.36 -1.89 -18.58
N ARG A 517 -3.99 -0.60 -18.43
CA ARG A 517 -4.41 0.30 -17.34
C ARG A 517 -4.07 -0.20 -15.93
N LYS A 518 -2.99 -0.99 -15.80
CA LYS A 518 -2.54 -1.57 -14.52
C LYS A 518 -1.73 -0.56 -13.69
N PHE A 519 -2.33 0.60 -13.40
CA PHE A 519 -1.61 1.77 -12.85
C PHE A 519 -0.80 1.45 -11.59
N ALA A 520 -1.37 0.81 -10.57
CA ALA A 520 -0.62 0.43 -9.36
C ALA A 520 0.60 -0.50 -9.62
N MET A 521 0.55 -1.35 -10.66
CA MET A 521 1.70 -2.17 -11.07
C MET A 521 2.71 -1.34 -11.86
N LEU A 522 2.25 -0.39 -12.68
CA LEU A 522 3.10 0.55 -13.41
C LEU A 522 3.86 1.48 -12.46
N ASP A 523 3.18 2.00 -11.43
CA ASP A 523 3.78 2.84 -10.37
C ASP A 523 4.83 2.05 -9.57
N SER A 524 4.56 0.77 -9.30
CA SER A 524 5.51 -0.16 -8.66
C SER A 524 6.70 -0.56 -9.55
N ALA A 525 6.54 -0.47 -10.88
CA ALA A 525 7.50 -0.90 -11.89
C ALA A 525 8.30 0.25 -12.53
N ALA A 526 7.92 1.50 -12.28
CA ALA A 526 8.51 2.66 -12.92
C ALA A 526 10.01 2.81 -12.58
N VAL A 527 10.80 3.27 -13.57
CA VAL A 527 12.17 3.73 -13.33
C VAL A 527 12.11 4.92 -12.38
N ALA A 528 12.90 4.89 -11.30
CA ALA A 528 12.88 5.94 -10.29
C ALA A 528 13.39 7.27 -10.89
N LYS A 529 12.84 8.39 -10.40
CA LYS A 529 13.25 9.73 -10.83
C LYS A 529 14.74 9.94 -10.52
N PHE A 530 15.54 10.13 -11.57
CA PHE A 530 16.96 10.46 -11.46
C PHE A 530 17.15 11.79 -10.72
N LYS A 531 18.11 11.83 -9.78
CA LYS A 531 18.56 13.05 -9.11
C LYS A 531 20.02 13.30 -9.52
N PRO A 532 20.38 14.46 -10.09
CA PRO A 532 21.76 14.79 -10.41
C PRO A 532 22.71 14.62 -9.22
N GLU A 533 22.22 14.86 -8.01
CA GLU A 533 22.92 14.78 -6.73
C GLU A 533 23.50 13.39 -6.46
N ASP A 534 22.83 12.33 -6.93
CA ASP A 534 23.25 10.93 -6.74
C ASP A 534 24.60 10.63 -7.43
N ILE A 535 24.96 11.40 -8.47
CA ILE A 535 26.18 11.18 -9.28
C ILE A 535 27.14 12.37 -9.31
N LYS A 536 26.67 13.58 -8.98
CA LYS A 536 27.44 14.84 -9.12
C LYS A 536 28.73 14.87 -8.29
N THR A 537 28.79 14.17 -7.16
CA THR A 537 29.96 14.07 -6.29
C THR A 537 31.13 13.27 -6.90
N PHE A 538 30.87 12.45 -7.91
CA PHE A 538 31.86 11.58 -8.55
C PHE A 538 32.53 12.22 -9.77
N PHE A 539 32.06 13.38 -10.23
CA PHE A 539 32.55 14.08 -11.42
C PHE A 539 33.10 15.47 -11.07
N PRO A 540 34.20 15.93 -11.70
CA PRO A 540 34.66 17.31 -11.59
C PRO A 540 33.59 18.31 -12.07
N GLU A 541 33.49 19.47 -11.41
CA GLU A 541 32.49 20.54 -11.67
C GLU A 541 32.41 21.04 -13.13
N LYS A 542 33.40 20.72 -13.95
CA LYS A 542 33.49 21.12 -15.36
C LYS A 542 32.81 20.15 -16.33
N ILE A 543 32.34 18.98 -15.86
CA ILE A 543 31.65 17.99 -16.69
C ILE A 543 30.15 18.36 -16.75
N ASP A 544 29.64 18.52 -17.98
CA ASP A 544 28.22 18.78 -18.22
C ASP A 544 27.39 17.50 -18.07
N LEU A 545 26.75 17.35 -16.91
CA LEU A 545 25.82 16.26 -16.60
C LEU A 545 24.36 16.58 -16.93
N SER A 546 24.05 17.69 -17.62
CA SER A 546 22.67 18.12 -17.92
C SER A 546 21.85 17.07 -18.69
N LYS A 547 22.53 16.23 -19.49
CA LYS A 547 21.92 15.11 -20.25
C LYS A 547 22.00 13.76 -19.55
N ALA A 548 22.67 13.65 -18.40
CA ALA A 548 22.86 12.37 -17.71
C ALA A 548 21.53 11.71 -17.33
N GLY A 549 20.53 12.50 -16.91
CA GLY A 549 19.19 12.01 -16.64
C GLY A 549 18.56 11.32 -17.86
N ILE A 550 18.48 12.01 -19.00
CA ILE A 550 17.87 11.51 -20.25
C ILE A 550 18.53 10.19 -20.70
N HIS A 551 19.85 10.09 -20.55
CA HIS A 551 20.64 8.89 -20.85
C HIS A 551 20.29 7.74 -19.88
N LEU A 552 20.40 7.97 -18.58
CA LEU A 552 20.25 6.94 -17.55
C LEU A 552 18.81 6.48 -17.33
N THR A 553 17.80 7.33 -17.64
CA THR A 553 16.38 6.95 -17.62
C THR A 553 15.86 6.48 -18.98
N GLY A 554 16.73 6.24 -19.96
CA GLY A 554 16.37 5.71 -21.29
C GLY A 554 15.35 6.55 -22.06
N SER A 555 15.21 7.83 -21.74
CA SER A 555 14.04 8.64 -22.12
C SER A 555 14.14 9.30 -23.50
N ASP A 556 15.27 9.10 -24.19
CA ASP A 556 15.42 9.35 -25.62
C ASP A 556 15.63 8.00 -26.33
N PRO A 557 14.97 7.72 -27.47
CA PRO A 557 15.14 6.48 -28.24
C PRO A 557 16.60 6.10 -28.56
N ALA A 558 17.53 7.06 -28.60
CA ALA A 558 18.96 6.80 -28.79
C ALA A 558 19.58 5.91 -27.68
N PHE A 559 18.94 5.80 -26.51
CA PHE A 559 19.42 5.00 -25.37
C PHE A 559 18.65 3.70 -25.16
N GLN A 560 17.85 3.24 -26.14
CA GLN A 560 17.06 2.02 -26.03
C GLN A 560 17.89 0.77 -25.76
N GLU A 561 19.09 0.65 -26.34
CA GLU A 561 19.97 -0.53 -26.16
C GLU A 561 21.07 -0.32 -25.11
N TYR A 562 20.88 0.65 -24.22
CA TYR A 562 21.67 0.85 -22.99
C TYR A 562 20.96 0.13 -21.83
N PRO A 563 21.67 -0.31 -20.77
CA PRO A 563 21.06 -1.05 -19.66
C PRO A 563 20.03 -0.18 -18.94
N VAL A 564 18.91 -0.78 -18.55
CA VAL A 564 17.97 -0.14 -17.64
C VAL A 564 18.59 -0.07 -16.24
N VAL A 565 18.60 1.13 -15.68
CA VAL A 565 19.13 1.42 -14.34
C VAL A 565 18.11 2.20 -13.51
N ASN A 566 18.40 2.40 -12.22
CA ASN A 566 17.52 3.12 -11.30
C ASN A 566 16.12 2.48 -11.11
N VAL A 567 16.01 1.16 -11.29
CA VAL A 567 14.81 0.35 -11.00
C VAL A 567 14.85 -0.21 -9.57
N SER A 568 13.69 -0.57 -9.01
CA SER A 568 13.60 -1.24 -7.71
C SER A 568 13.65 -2.77 -7.85
N ARG A 569 14.03 -3.47 -6.78
CA ARG A 569 13.98 -4.94 -6.72
C ARG A 569 12.58 -5.47 -7.09
N ARG A 570 11.53 -4.84 -6.57
CA ARG A 570 10.14 -5.19 -6.88
C ARG A 570 9.81 -5.00 -8.37
N ALA A 571 10.33 -3.94 -8.99
CA ALA A 571 10.14 -3.66 -10.40
C ALA A 571 10.81 -4.73 -11.29
N VAL A 572 12.00 -5.18 -10.91
CA VAL A 572 12.74 -6.29 -11.55
C VAL A 572 11.98 -7.61 -11.47
N GLU A 573 11.39 -7.93 -10.31
CA GLU A 573 10.57 -9.14 -10.11
C GLU A 573 9.29 -9.11 -10.95
N LEU A 574 8.61 -7.96 -11.03
CA LEU A 574 7.45 -7.78 -11.91
C LEU A 574 7.85 -7.93 -13.39
N TYR A 575 9.00 -7.40 -13.81
CA TYR A 575 9.51 -7.61 -15.17
C TYR A 575 9.82 -9.09 -15.46
N ALA A 576 10.41 -9.82 -14.52
CA ALA A 576 10.69 -11.25 -14.66
C ALA A 576 9.41 -12.09 -14.78
N ILE A 577 8.38 -11.78 -13.99
CA ILE A 577 7.03 -12.37 -14.09
C ILE A 577 6.40 -12.10 -15.47
N TRP A 578 6.44 -10.84 -15.91
CA TRP A 578 5.92 -10.45 -17.22
C TRP A 578 6.63 -11.18 -18.37
N LEU A 579 7.97 -11.26 -18.32
CA LEU A 579 8.77 -11.93 -19.33
C LEU A 579 8.49 -13.44 -19.40
N ALA A 580 8.25 -14.09 -18.25
CA ALA A 580 7.82 -15.49 -18.17
C ALA A 580 6.43 -15.68 -18.82
N GLN A 581 5.46 -14.84 -18.48
CA GLN A 581 4.11 -14.92 -19.06
C GLN A 581 4.12 -14.67 -20.57
N VAL A 582 4.87 -13.65 -21.03
CA VAL A 582 5.11 -13.34 -22.45
C VAL A 582 5.70 -14.53 -23.21
N TYR A 583 6.61 -15.29 -22.60
CA TYR A 583 7.20 -16.49 -23.20
C TYR A 583 6.19 -17.64 -23.21
N ASN A 584 5.59 -17.96 -22.06
CA ASN A 584 4.78 -19.16 -21.86
C ASN A 584 3.48 -19.12 -22.66
N GLN A 585 2.89 -17.94 -22.86
CA GLN A 585 1.69 -17.78 -23.68
C GLN A 585 1.94 -17.88 -25.20
N ASP A 586 3.20 -17.90 -25.66
CA ASP A 586 3.51 -18.08 -27.08
C ASP A 586 3.35 -19.58 -27.46
N PRO A 587 2.40 -19.96 -28.33
CA PRO A 587 2.23 -21.36 -28.77
C PRO A 587 3.38 -21.86 -29.68
N LYS A 588 4.40 -21.03 -29.92
CA LYS A 588 5.66 -21.36 -30.62
C LYS A 588 6.89 -21.20 -29.72
N ARG A 589 6.72 -21.28 -28.40
CA ARG A 589 7.81 -21.41 -27.41
C ARG A 589 8.65 -22.67 -27.64
N ILE A 590 9.89 -22.66 -27.16
CA ILE A 590 10.88 -23.70 -27.52
C ILE A 590 10.51 -25.03 -26.88
N ASP A 591 10.53 -26.09 -27.70
CA ASP A 591 10.12 -27.46 -27.38
C ASP A 591 8.75 -27.62 -26.70
N GLY A 592 7.89 -26.60 -26.81
CA GLY A 592 6.61 -26.52 -26.11
C GLY A 592 6.73 -26.30 -24.60
N LYS A 593 7.93 -26.12 -24.05
CA LYS A 593 8.17 -25.95 -22.60
C LYS A 593 7.88 -24.53 -22.12
N ASN A 594 7.42 -24.42 -20.88
CA ASN A 594 7.34 -23.18 -20.12
C ASN A 594 8.69 -22.86 -19.46
N VAL A 595 8.91 -21.58 -19.16
CA VAL A 595 10.05 -21.07 -18.39
C VAL A 595 9.60 -20.17 -17.24
N ARG A 596 10.47 -20.00 -16.25
CA ARG A 596 10.45 -18.85 -15.33
C ARG A 596 11.74 -18.05 -15.49
N PHE A 597 11.70 -16.78 -15.09
CA PHE A 597 12.87 -15.93 -14.98
C PHE A 597 13.09 -15.52 -13.53
N ARG A 598 14.36 -15.40 -13.13
CA ARG A 598 14.78 -14.94 -11.80
C ARG A 598 16.14 -14.24 -11.88
N LEU A 599 16.56 -13.60 -10.80
CA LEU A 599 17.94 -13.11 -10.69
C LEU A 599 18.92 -14.28 -10.43
N PRO A 600 20.18 -14.17 -10.87
CA PRO A 600 21.23 -15.15 -10.60
C PRO A 600 21.62 -15.15 -9.12
N THR A 601 22.02 -16.29 -8.55
CA THR A 601 22.75 -16.27 -7.27
C THR A 601 24.13 -15.65 -7.43
N ALA A 602 24.82 -15.34 -6.32
CA ALA A 602 26.18 -14.81 -6.38
C ALA A 602 27.14 -15.79 -7.08
N GLU A 603 26.96 -17.09 -6.82
CA GLU A 603 27.77 -18.18 -7.37
C GLU A 603 27.48 -18.39 -8.85
N GLU A 604 26.21 -18.29 -9.28
CA GLU A 604 25.84 -18.31 -10.69
C GLU A 604 26.42 -17.12 -11.44
N PHE A 605 26.34 -15.91 -10.87
CA PHE A 605 26.91 -14.70 -11.47
C PHE A 605 28.43 -14.81 -11.61
N GLU A 606 29.13 -15.21 -10.54
CA GLU A 606 30.57 -15.40 -10.55
C GLU A 606 30.99 -16.50 -11.55
N TYR A 607 30.33 -17.66 -11.53
CA TYR A 607 30.65 -18.79 -12.42
C TYR A 607 30.38 -18.47 -13.89
N ALA A 608 29.23 -17.84 -14.19
CA ALA A 608 28.89 -17.39 -15.53
C ALA A 608 29.89 -16.34 -16.03
N GLY A 609 30.18 -15.33 -15.21
CA GLY A 609 31.13 -14.26 -15.53
C GLY A 609 32.54 -14.77 -15.77
N ARG A 610 32.99 -15.79 -15.03
CA ARG A 610 34.30 -16.45 -15.20
C ARG A 610 34.47 -17.10 -16.57
N GLY A 611 33.39 -17.46 -17.26
CA GLY A 611 33.46 -18.06 -18.61
C GLY A 611 34.35 -19.30 -18.65
N GLY A 612 34.18 -20.21 -17.67
CA GLY A 612 35.01 -21.41 -17.52
C GLY A 612 36.44 -21.20 -16.99
N LYS A 613 36.89 -19.96 -16.74
CA LYS A 613 38.26 -19.66 -16.29
C LYS A 613 38.41 -19.77 -14.77
N LEU A 614 39.35 -20.61 -14.33
CA LEU A 614 39.69 -20.79 -12.91
C LEU A 614 40.39 -19.54 -12.34
N HIS A 615 39.91 -19.02 -11.20
CA HIS A 615 40.48 -17.90 -10.45
C HIS A 615 40.66 -16.57 -11.20
N ALA A 616 40.09 -16.43 -12.39
CA ALA A 616 40.00 -15.18 -13.14
C ALA A 616 39.30 -14.06 -12.32
N PRO A 617 39.93 -12.91 -12.04
CA PRO A 617 39.25 -11.81 -11.35
C PRO A 617 38.18 -11.13 -12.23
N TYR A 618 38.39 -11.14 -13.56
CA TYR A 618 37.52 -10.53 -14.56
C TYR A 618 37.22 -11.53 -15.71
N PRO A 619 36.16 -11.34 -16.52
CA PRO A 619 35.71 -12.29 -17.54
C PRO A 619 36.77 -12.68 -18.59
N TRP A 620 37.69 -11.76 -18.90
CA TRP A 620 38.82 -11.96 -19.82
C TRP A 620 40.02 -12.70 -19.21
N GLY A 621 39.92 -13.18 -17.97
CA GLY A 621 40.93 -14.03 -17.32
C GLY A 621 42.12 -13.31 -16.68
N GLY A 622 42.66 -12.30 -17.35
CA GLY A 622 43.81 -11.52 -16.87
C GLY A 622 43.45 -10.50 -15.78
N PRO A 623 44.41 -10.08 -14.93
CA PRO A 623 44.19 -9.12 -13.85
C PRO A 623 44.18 -7.64 -14.30
N TYR A 624 44.40 -7.37 -15.59
CA TYR A 624 44.49 -6.02 -16.15
C TYR A 624 43.17 -5.59 -16.78
N THR A 625 42.69 -4.38 -16.48
CA THR A 625 41.48 -3.78 -17.06
C THR A 625 41.68 -3.17 -18.45
N ARG A 626 42.89 -3.32 -19.02
CA ARG A 626 43.26 -2.87 -20.36
C ARG A 626 44.00 -3.97 -21.13
N ASN A 627 43.87 -3.96 -22.45
CA ASN A 627 44.59 -4.86 -23.36
C ASN A 627 46.00 -4.33 -23.72
N SER A 628 46.75 -5.07 -24.53
CA SER A 628 48.14 -4.76 -24.91
C SER A 628 48.33 -3.52 -25.80
N LYS A 629 47.24 -2.93 -26.33
CA LYS A 629 47.26 -1.62 -27.00
C LYS A 629 46.95 -0.46 -26.05
N GLY A 630 46.62 -0.75 -24.79
CA GLY A 630 46.18 0.21 -23.78
C GLY A 630 44.66 0.42 -23.72
N CYS A 631 43.86 -0.25 -24.54
CA CYS A 631 42.40 -0.02 -24.55
C CYS A 631 41.70 -0.73 -23.39
N TYR A 632 40.67 -0.12 -22.81
CA TYR A 632 39.84 -0.70 -21.77
C TYR A 632 39.10 -1.97 -22.23
N LEU A 633 38.77 -2.82 -21.25
CA LEU A 633 38.08 -4.10 -21.46
C LEU A 633 36.66 -4.14 -20.86
N ALA A 634 36.24 -3.06 -20.20
CA ALA A 634 34.95 -2.87 -19.57
C ALA A 634 34.66 -1.37 -19.38
N ASN A 635 33.40 -1.02 -19.17
CA ASN A 635 32.98 0.35 -18.81
C ASN A 635 32.99 0.55 -17.29
N PHE A 636 33.85 1.41 -16.75
CA PHE A 636 33.95 1.62 -15.29
C PHE A 636 34.48 3.01 -14.95
N ASN A 637 34.48 3.37 -13.66
CA ASN A 637 34.95 4.67 -13.23
C ASN A 637 36.49 4.75 -13.26
N THR A 638 36.99 5.26 -14.38
CA THR A 638 38.39 5.57 -14.62
C THR A 638 38.81 6.89 -13.96
N LEU A 639 37.85 7.76 -13.65
CA LEU A 639 37.99 9.05 -12.97
C LEU A 639 38.15 8.88 -11.45
N LEU A 640 39.14 8.07 -11.02
CA LEU A 640 39.62 7.84 -9.65
C LEU A 640 38.90 8.67 -8.56
N PRO A 641 37.75 8.23 -8.01
CA PRO A 641 37.08 8.99 -6.97
C PRO A 641 37.93 8.95 -5.70
N GLU A 642 38.64 10.06 -5.47
CA GLU A 642 38.68 10.88 -4.24
C GLU A 642 39.90 11.81 -4.28
N HIS A 643 41.07 11.30 -4.67
CA HIS A 643 42.35 11.88 -4.27
C HIS A 643 43.44 11.82 -5.35
N LEU A 644 43.52 12.89 -6.15
CA LEU A 644 44.72 13.24 -6.92
C LEU A 644 45.80 13.95 -6.08
N THR A 645 45.56 14.12 -4.78
CA THR A 645 46.44 14.85 -3.84
C THR A 645 46.67 14.13 -2.51
N SER A 646 45.64 13.58 -1.87
CA SER A 646 45.83 12.88 -0.58
C SER A 646 46.57 11.54 -0.76
N ASN A 647 47.48 11.25 0.17
CA ASN A 647 48.25 10.00 0.19
C ASN A 647 47.39 8.78 0.54
N LYS A 648 46.12 8.97 0.90
CA LYS A 648 45.28 7.91 1.47
C LYS A 648 44.62 7.04 0.41
N TYR A 649 44.45 5.77 0.74
CA TYR A 649 43.79 4.75 -0.06
C TYR A 649 43.06 3.77 0.84
N VAL A 650 42.00 3.14 0.33
CA VAL A 650 41.25 2.12 1.07
C VAL A 650 41.85 0.74 0.76
N ASP A 651 42.09 -0.06 1.80
CA ASP A 651 42.62 -1.42 1.69
C ASP A 651 41.54 -2.47 1.40
N ILE A 652 41.94 -3.74 1.31
CA ILE A 652 41.05 -4.89 1.05
C ILE A 652 40.00 -5.14 2.16
N ASN A 653 40.14 -4.48 3.32
CA ASN A 653 39.24 -4.60 4.47
C ASN A 653 38.39 -3.32 4.69
N GLY A 654 38.45 -2.35 3.78
CA GLY A 654 37.76 -1.07 3.93
C GLY A 654 38.49 -0.04 4.80
N GLN A 655 39.74 -0.29 5.22
CA GLN A 655 40.51 0.61 6.08
C GLN A 655 41.28 1.66 5.29
N VAL A 656 41.28 2.91 5.76
CA VAL A 656 41.99 4.02 5.13
C VAL A 656 43.48 3.98 5.50
N MET A 657 44.29 3.36 4.65
CA MET A 657 45.75 3.36 4.69
C MET A 657 46.34 4.63 4.06
N GLU A 658 47.65 4.85 4.23
CA GLU A 658 48.37 6.02 3.70
C GLU A 658 49.66 5.60 2.97
N SER A 659 49.92 6.21 1.82
CA SER A 659 51.04 5.89 0.93
C SER A 659 52.31 6.67 1.28
N SER A 660 53.46 6.01 1.11
CA SER A 660 54.79 6.62 1.20
C SER A 660 55.28 7.28 -0.11
N GLU A 661 54.49 7.23 -1.18
CA GLU A 661 54.77 7.94 -2.44
C GLU A 661 54.41 9.44 -2.29
N SER A 662 55.31 10.35 -2.70
CA SER A 662 55.05 11.80 -2.57
C SER A 662 54.00 12.29 -3.57
N GLN A 663 53.33 13.39 -3.23
CA GLN A 663 52.31 14.00 -4.09
C GLN A 663 52.87 14.39 -5.46
N GLU A 664 54.10 14.90 -5.51
CA GLU A 664 54.79 15.31 -6.73
C GLU A 664 55.14 14.12 -7.60
N ALA A 665 55.66 13.03 -7.01
CA ALA A 665 55.96 11.80 -7.74
C ALA A 665 54.70 11.16 -8.33
N ARG A 666 53.63 11.09 -7.53
CA ARG A 666 52.33 10.53 -7.93
C ARG A 666 51.64 11.39 -9.00
N LYS A 667 51.73 12.72 -8.90
CA LYS A 667 51.26 13.66 -9.93
C LYS A 667 52.07 13.51 -11.21
N ALA A 668 53.41 13.50 -11.15
CA ALA A 668 54.25 13.34 -12.33
C ALA A 668 53.98 12.00 -13.05
N ARG A 669 53.75 10.92 -12.30
CA ARG A 669 53.35 9.62 -12.84
C ARG A 669 52.00 9.67 -13.56
N LEU A 670 51.04 10.46 -13.06
CA LEU A 670 49.75 10.67 -13.70
C LEU A 670 49.82 11.59 -14.92
N ASP A 671 50.53 12.72 -14.81
CA ASP A 671 50.77 13.64 -15.93
C ASP A 671 51.43 12.88 -17.11
N ALA A 672 52.39 12.00 -16.82
CA ALA A 672 52.98 11.10 -17.81
C ALA A 672 51.97 10.09 -18.38
N ARG A 673 51.14 9.45 -17.53
CA ARG A 673 50.14 8.48 -18.00
C ARG A 673 49.09 9.12 -18.92
N LEU A 674 48.64 10.33 -18.61
CA LEU A 674 47.72 11.12 -19.45
C LEU A 674 48.39 11.60 -20.74
N ALA A 675 49.70 11.86 -20.73
CA ALA A 675 50.47 12.19 -21.94
C ALA A 675 50.78 10.97 -22.83
N GLU A 676 50.73 9.75 -22.28
CA GLU A 676 50.93 8.48 -23.01
C GLU A 676 49.63 7.86 -23.55
N GLU A 677 48.45 8.39 -23.19
CA GLU A 677 47.15 7.91 -23.66
C GLU A 677 46.89 8.22 -25.14
N LYS A 678 47.46 7.36 -26.01
CA LYS A 678 47.04 7.23 -27.40
C LYS A 678 45.65 6.59 -27.44
N PRO A 679 44.62 7.26 -28.01
CA PRO A 679 43.27 6.71 -28.05
C PRO A 679 43.21 5.45 -28.93
N CYS A 680 42.43 4.46 -28.49
CA CYS A 680 42.20 3.23 -29.23
C CYS A 680 41.11 3.37 -30.31
N GLY A 681 41.21 4.38 -31.17
CA GLY A 681 40.20 4.64 -32.20
C GLY A 681 40.41 5.92 -32.97
N ASP A 682 39.31 6.48 -33.46
CA ASP A 682 39.23 7.73 -34.23
C ASP A 682 39.27 9.01 -33.35
N GLY A 683 39.48 8.86 -32.04
CA GLY A 683 39.49 9.94 -31.06
C GLY A 683 38.26 9.96 -30.14
N THR A 684 37.32 9.04 -30.32
CA THR A 684 36.34 8.72 -29.27
C THR A 684 37.00 7.97 -28.11
N GLU A 685 36.57 8.28 -26.88
CA GLU A 685 37.05 7.65 -25.65
C GLU A 685 36.60 6.16 -25.62
N ASP A 686 37.50 5.25 -25.29
CA ASP A 686 37.23 3.79 -25.30
C ASP A 686 36.57 3.28 -24.00
N GLY A 687 35.95 4.19 -23.27
CA GLY A 687 35.15 3.98 -22.06
C GLY A 687 33.91 4.88 -22.09
N GLY A 688 32.84 4.49 -21.39
CA GLY A 688 31.68 5.35 -21.19
C GLY A 688 31.91 6.35 -20.06
N LEU A 689 31.42 7.57 -20.21
CA LEU A 689 31.28 8.51 -19.09
C LEU A 689 30.12 8.11 -18.16
N LEU A 690 29.11 7.44 -18.72
CA LEU A 690 27.92 6.88 -18.07
C LEU A 690 27.79 5.41 -18.55
N THR A 691 26.58 4.87 -18.68
CA THR A 691 26.37 3.57 -19.31
C THR A 691 26.77 3.56 -20.80
N VAL A 692 26.95 2.37 -21.35
CA VAL A 692 27.14 2.08 -22.78
C VAL A 692 26.14 1.00 -23.23
N HIS A 693 26.12 0.73 -24.54
CA HIS A 693 25.33 -0.34 -25.17
C HIS A 693 25.52 -1.70 -24.43
N VAL A 694 24.44 -2.48 -24.28
CA VAL A 694 24.45 -3.72 -23.48
C VAL A 694 25.28 -4.87 -24.10
N ASP A 695 25.69 -4.76 -25.36
CA ASP A 695 26.60 -5.66 -26.08
C ASP A 695 27.99 -5.04 -26.37
N ALA A 696 28.36 -3.99 -25.63
CA ALA A 696 29.68 -3.38 -25.71
C ALA A 696 30.82 -4.31 -25.22
N TYR A 697 32.06 -3.96 -25.61
CA TYR A 697 33.28 -4.75 -25.38
C TYR A 697 33.20 -6.16 -25.99
N PHE A 698 34.01 -7.08 -25.47
CA PHE A 698 34.02 -8.48 -25.91
C PHE A 698 33.25 -9.35 -24.92
N PRO A 699 32.39 -10.27 -25.39
CA PRO A 699 31.78 -11.25 -24.52
C PRO A 699 32.84 -12.21 -23.98
N ASN A 700 32.53 -12.84 -22.84
CA ASN A 700 33.34 -13.93 -22.31
C ASN A 700 33.13 -15.24 -23.09
N ASP A 701 33.83 -16.30 -22.69
CA ASP A 701 33.84 -17.59 -23.41
C ASP A 701 32.49 -18.34 -23.36
N PHE A 702 31.53 -17.88 -22.53
CA PHE A 702 30.14 -18.33 -22.52
C PHE A 702 29.19 -17.42 -23.34
N GLY A 703 29.68 -16.36 -23.98
CA GLY A 703 28.89 -15.42 -24.77
C GLY A 703 28.24 -14.30 -23.97
N LEU A 704 28.71 -14.03 -22.74
CA LEU A 704 28.14 -13.02 -21.84
C LEU A 704 28.92 -11.70 -21.93
N TYR A 705 28.21 -10.61 -22.22
CA TYR A 705 28.71 -9.24 -22.27
C TYR A 705 28.59 -8.55 -20.90
N ASN A 706 29.39 -7.51 -20.66
CA ASN A 706 29.32 -6.61 -19.49
C ASN A 706 29.27 -7.26 -18.08
N MET A 707 29.65 -8.54 -17.93
CA MET A 707 29.74 -9.21 -16.60
C MET A 707 30.72 -8.53 -15.63
N SER A 708 31.54 -7.60 -16.13
CA SER A 708 32.29 -6.61 -15.37
C SER A 708 32.04 -5.23 -15.97
N GLY A 709 31.65 -4.26 -15.14
CA GLY A 709 31.41 -2.88 -15.51
C GLY A 709 29.98 -2.60 -16.00
N ASN A 710 29.84 -1.50 -16.73
CA ASN A 710 28.59 -0.94 -17.23
C ASN A 710 27.53 -0.70 -16.14
N ALA A 711 26.55 -1.58 -15.93
CA ALA A 711 25.59 -1.48 -14.84
C ALA A 711 25.84 -2.57 -13.78
N GLY A 712 25.90 -2.19 -12.50
CA GLY A 712 26.04 -3.15 -11.40
C GLY A 712 24.76 -3.95 -11.24
N GLU A 713 24.87 -5.28 -11.21
CA GLU A 713 23.71 -6.14 -11.43
C GLU A 713 23.17 -6.69 -10.13
N MET A 714 21.85 -6.57 -9.92
CA MET A 714 21.16 -7.21 -8.79
C MET A 714 21.33 -8.74 -8.85
N ILE A 715 21.60 -9.36 -7.71
CA ILE A 715 21.64 -10.83 -7.55
C ILE A 715 20.42 -11.33 -6.76
N ALA A 716 20.28 -12.64 -6.58
CA ALA A 716 19.17 -13.27 -5.88
C ALA A 716 19.06 -12.77 -4.42
N ASP A 717 20.19 -12.60 -3.74
CA ASP A 717 20.27 -11.93 -2.43
C ASP A 717 19.66 -10.53 -2.48
N GLU A 718 18.78 -10.24 -1.54
CA GLU A 718 18.14 -8.94 -1.44
C GLU A 718 19.15 -7.85 -1.04
N GLY A 719 19.05 -6.69 -1.68
CA GLY A 719 19.93 -5.55 -1.42
C GLY A 719 21.36 -5.68 -1.92
N LYS A 720 21.72 -6.71 -2.70
CA LYS A 720 23.10 -6.95 -3.17
C LYS A 720 23.26 -6.85 -4.68
N THR A 721 24.44 -6.42 -5.10
CA THR A 721 24.84 -6.28 -6.50
C THR A 721 26.24 -6.85 -6.76
N MET A 722 26.52 -7.26 -8.00
CA MET A 722 27.84 -7.74 -8.46
C MET A 722 28.25 -7.09 -9.79
N GLY A 723 29.45 -7.40 -10.29
CA GLY A 723 29.95 -6.96 -11.60
C GLY A 723 30.49 -5.52 -11.66
N GLY A 724 30.17 -4.64 -10.70
CA GLY A 724 30.63 -3.25 -10.71
C GLY A 724 29.87 -2.39 -11.73
N SER A 725 30.27 -1.13 -11.94
CA SER A 725 29.53 -0.23 -12.85
C SER A 725 30.40 0.88 -13.40
N TRP A 726 29.87 1.66 -14.34
CA TRP A 726 30.42 2.92 -14.85
C TRP A 726 30.79 3.92 -13.73
N LEU A 727 30.17 3.83 -12.55
CA LEU A 727 30.44 4.69 -11.39
C LEU A 727 31.48 4.10 -10.42
N HIS A 728 31.78 2.80 -10.50
CA HIS A 728 32.64 2.09 -9.54
C HIS A 728 34.08 1.92 -10.03
N LYS A 729 35.03 1.89 -9.09
CA LYS A 729 36.45 1.51 -9.33
C LYS A 729 36.54 0.05 -9.78
N ASP A 730 37.63 -0.29 -10.47
CA ASP A 730 37.96 -1.63 -10.97
C ASP A 730 37.91 -2.75 -9.90
N TYR A 731 38.23 -2.45 -8.64
CA TYR A 731 38.00 -3.38 -7.52
C TYR A 731 36.60 -4.01 -7.53
N TYR A 732 35.56 -3.21 -7.71
CA TYR A 732 34.16 -3.67 -7.71
C TYR A 732 33.76 -4.38 -9.01
N MET A 733 34.58 -4.32 -10.07
CA MET A 733 34.36 -5.11 -11.28
C MET A 733 34.72 -6.59 -11.11
N GLN A 734 35.42 -6.96 -10.03
CA GLN A 734 35.87 -8.33 -9.85
C GLN A 734 34.70 -9.27 -9.58
N LEU A 735 34.69 -10.41 -10.25
CA LEU A 735 33.54 -11.31 -10.36
C LEU A 735 33.10 -11.97 -9.05
N SER A 736 33.94 -11.93 -8.01
CA SER A 736 33.63 -12.43 -6.66
C SER A 736 33.42 -11.29 -5.65
N ILE A 737 33.24 -10.04 -6.10
CA ILE A 737 33.00 -8.89 -5.23
C ILE A 737 31.51 -8.53 -5.25
N ILE A 738 30.92 -8.61 -4.06
CA ILE A 738 29.55 -8.20 -3.75
C ILE A 738 29.58 -6.75 -3.24
N LYS A 739 28.63 -5.93 -3.69
CA LYS A 739 28.35 -4.60 -3.14
C LYS A 739 26.90 -4.51 -2.64
N GLU A 740 26.75 -4.07 -1.40
CA GLU A 740 25.46 -3.67 -0.82
C GLU A 740 24.90 -2.44 -1.54
N GLN A 741 23.63 -2.52 -1.94
CA GLN A 741 22.84 -1.52 -2.66
C GLN A 741 21.34 -1.83 -2.52
N THR A 742 20.73 -1.42 -1.39
CA THR A 742 19.33 -1.71 -1.06
C THR A 742 18.29 -0.86 -1.80
N MET A 743 18.69 0.30 -2.31
CA MET A 743 17.80 1.26 -2.99
C MET A 743 18.10 1.33 -4.50
N PRO A 744 17.11 1.70 -5.34
CA PRO A 744 17.33 2.03 -6.75
C PRO A 744 18.50 3.00 -6.92
N HIS A 745 19.32 2.79 -7.95
CA HIS A 745 20.52 3.61 -8.18
C HIS A 745 20.81 3.83 -9.67
N PRO A 746 21.25 5.02 -10.11
CA PRO A 746 21.61 5.32 -11.51
C PRO A 746 22.79 4.52 -12.08
N SER A 747 23.46 3.69 -11.28
CA SER A 747 24.51 2.76 -11.74
C SER A 747 24.19 1.28 -11.51
N THR A 748 22.95 0.96 -11.14
CA THR A 748 22.49 -0.40 -10.83
C THR A 748 21.36 -0.82 -11.76
N GLY A 749 21.55 -1.95 -12.45
CA GLY A 749 20.61 -2.61 -13.34
C GLY A 749 20.52 -4.11 -13.02
N PHE A 750 20.21 -4.95 -14.01
CA PHE A 750 20.09 -6.41 -13.82
C PHE A 750 20.11 -7.19 -15.14
N ARG A 751 20.38 -8.51 -15.02
CA ARG A 751 20.03 -9.54 -16.01
C ARG A 751 19.41 -10.75 -15.33
N LEU A 752 18.68 -11.56 -16.09
CA LEU A 752 17.94 -12.71 -15.57
C LEU A 752 18.55 -14.05 -15.98
N VAL A 753 18.41 -15.02 -15.09
CA VAL A 753 18.50 -16.46 -15.35
C VAL A 753 17.14 -16.94 -15.85
N MET A 754 17.14 -17.79 -16.88
CA MET A 754 15.98 -18.48 -17.43
C MET A 754 16.03 -19.96 -17.05
N GLU A 755 14.95 -20.48 -16.49
CA GLU A 755 14.83 -21.89 -16.09
C GLU A 755 13.60 -22.51 -16.75
N TYR A 756 13.75 -23.68 -17.36
CA TYR A 756 12.60 -24.49 -17.80
C TYR A 756 11.90 -25.10 -16.57
N VAL A 757 10.57 -25.05 -16.54
CA VAL A 757 9.75 -25.48 -15.39
C VAL A 757 8.84 -26.69 -15.67
N ASP A 758 8.95 -27.26 -16.87
CA ASP A 758 8.25 -28.47 -17.35
C ASP A 758 9.21 -29.66 -17.49
#